data_AF-A0AAU9V7M8-F1
#
_entry.id   AF-A0AAU9V7M8-F1
#
_cell.length_a   1.000
_cell.length_b   1.000
_cell.length_c   1.000
_cell.angle_alpha   90.00
_cell.angle_beta   90.00
_cell.angle_gamma   90.00
#
_symmetry.space_group_name_H-M   'P 1'
#
loop_
_entity.id
_entity.type
_entity.pdbx_description
1 polymer ?
#
loop_
_entity_poly.entity_id
_entity_poly.type
_entity_poly.pdbx_seq_one_letter_code
_entity_poly.pdbx_strand_id
1 'polypeptide(L)'
;MDNILIQNKVKLLFEKISQPQYVMNNYYADHFFIKINSKDDPDVLCLKTWPCLPVLLIKALEHIDKYHNTVKVFLIRILGVFAEVEVHFAKIFYKKEEELAKAFSEINSENMDSSLRVAYMEVALSLANHSSGIYWLLETNAWKEILSLCNEKRTVFIVRQTYKFAALFVWKLMYLGCDANVKAVLSYIIKPLTENDFMRLDSLSDEEEDVLCKTLEPMFQILFAIISQKNHIKTPNCVVEFMLKDLKIITYCYIVLDRLRRKDVCLLITKFLFWLNIAKIFHSKPMLPSVEYTREDLMDLSVLYFNTIQRLINRRCAKSIFDYCNACNLIWASVWSNTKPAMLEIDGRKVEFQKQLLVICLVPPMVYACNGNSYEAKIHDYISKIMNSSCEHTTRTAYALRDLMEQLDIQATTLESVKRLTCLKDHLNNEQANLVFQSLFLILKEYSPIDDDGEWKNEENPVDDQEKVLVMTYVLDTVLSLVKNYNINWQESIEVLCLYTVVFNVLKRSNLSCKFVVTAFNVIAITVKKFIPPNLSLLMDSKPGSTMHELGKLIYMKMHDLNWEVRDSALELLYVCTDISFIKFPPFQHQILSSNLINVAATMALNDHEFYVRVSALKCLGAASKVSPLWEHLTQEHQTIQEQLLSILSNNPEGIVRKEACNVLCEIYQNIKLSRNFKVILYDHMVSAALCDFHWEVQLSALKFWKIVIQSFLTDQGMLDGKFPPVTFSKETRKIVTLNEMEIQRRLTRILEELSSIGCLTVLIKLLHDETEVDIMEAALAIATELSEILDTYKVPQNLTPHDTEPKSVDDLLNKINLDCLINLKPENSITEEIETVEKAENVIESIINVDDINLLANIYERHMSLETTETETLDKNKTKLLNFASPHMFVSFIRSKDFKEIIEQKKNWKDGIKSLSSLLDDVLGIYEVNDDVNALDCY
;
A
#
# COMPACT_ATOMS: atom_id res chain seq x y z
N MET A 1 -2.02 22.17 32.31
CA MET A 1 -1.52 21.53 33.55
C MET A 1 -0.76 20.26 33.22
N ASP A 2 -1.03 19.66 32.07
CA ASP A 2 -0.55 18.36 31.60
C ASP A 2 0.97 18.30 31.42
N ASN A 3 1.61 19.40 30.97
CA ASN A 3 3.07 19.48 30.85
C ASN A 3 3.83 19.23 32.17
N ILE A 4 3.30 19.68 33.32
CA ILE A 4 3.95 19.45 34.64
C ILE A 4 3.81 17.98 35.05
N LEU A 5 2.68 17.37 34.73
CA LEU A 5 2.37 15.98 35.04
C LEU A 5 3.28 15.02 34.24
N ILE A 6 3.45 15.26 32.94
CA ILE A 6 4.39 14.52 32.09
C ILE A 6 5.83 14.67 32.60
N GLN A 7 6.25 15.87 32.97
CA GLN A 7 7.58 16.11 33.55
C GLN A 7 7.81 15.31 34.85
N ASN A 8 6.80 15.19 35.71
CA ASN A 8 6.89 14.40 36.93
C ASN A 8 6.95 12.89 36.63
N LYS A 9 6.13 12.39 35.69
CA LYS A 9 6.19 11.00 35.24
C LYS A 9 7.56 10.64 34.66
N VAL A 10 8.16 11.53 33.85
CA VAL A 10 9.51 11.32 33.34
C VAL A 10 10.55 11.28 34.47
N LYS A 11 10.44 12.10 35.53
CA LYS A 11 11.33 11.96 36.71
C LYS A 11 11.18 10.60 37.38
N LEU A 12 9.95 10.17 37.60
CA LEU A 12 9.65 8.85 38.18
C LEU A 12 10.21 7.71 37.32
N LEU A 13 10.18 7.86 36.00
CA LEU A 13 10.78 6.88 35.09
C LEU A 13 12.29 6.79 35.32
N PHE A 14 12.98 7.94 35.39
CA PHE A 14 14.42 7.99 35.67
C PHE A 14 14.77 7.44 37.06
N GLU A 15 13.89 7.58 38.06
CA GLU A 15 14.05 6.95 39.37
C GLU A 15 13.85 5.43 39.31
N LYS A 16 12.83 4.95 38.60
CA LYS A 16 12.52 3.52 38.43
C LYS A 16 13.64 2.78 37.69
N ILE A 17 14.17 3.35 36.60
CA ILE A 17 15.30 2.74 35.86
C ILE A 17 16.61 2.73 36.66
N SER A 18 16.74 3.59 37.68
CA SER A 18 17.91 3.64 38.55
C SER A 18 17.94 2.53 39.60
N GLN A 19 16.86 1.74 39.72
CA GLN A 19 16.79 0.61 40.65
C GLN A 19 17.73 -0.54 40.20
N PRO A 20 18.43 -1.20 41.13
CA PRO A 20 19.34 -2.29 40.80
C PRO A 20 18.56 -3.45 40.14
N GLN A 21 19.13 -4.03 39.08
CA GLN A 21 18.54 -5.13 38.29
C GLN A 21 17.25 -4.81 37.51
N TYR A 22 16.85 -3.55 37.39
CA TYR A 22 15.72 -3.19 36.52
C TYR A 22 16.01 -3.53 35.05
N VAL A 23 15.08 -4.20 34.39
CA VAL A 23 15.12 -4.55 32.97
C VAL A 23 14.04 -3.76 32.25
N MET A 24 14.43 -2.87 31.35
CA MET A 24 13.48 -2.16 30.51
C MET A 24 12.85 -3.13 29.49
N ASN A 25 11.52 -3.14 29.40
CA ASN A 25 10.80 -3.91 28.38
C ASN A 25 10.98 -3.24 27.01
N ASN A 26 11.40 -4.03 26.02
CA ASN A 26 11.62 -3.56 24.65
C ASN A 26 10.34 -2.98 24.02
N TYR A 27 9.16 -3.56 24.30
CA TYR A 27 7.88 -3.06 23.80
C TYR A 27 7.66 -1.60 24.22
N TYR A 28 7.72 -1.32 25.52
CA TYR A 28 7.53 0.03 26.05
C TYR A 28 8.64 0.99 25.60
N ALA A 29 9.89 0.52 25.52
CA ALA A 29 11.00 1.34 25.03
C ALA A 29 10.80 1.76 23.56
N ASP A 30 10.41 0.85 22.68
CA ASP A 30 10.20 1.14 21.27
C ASP A 30 8.97 2.03 21.04
N HIS A 31 7.86 1.78 21.74
CA HIS A 31 6.71 2.68 21.72
C HIS A 31 7.04 4.09 22.22
N PHE A 32 7.91 4.20 23.23
CA PHE A 32 8.41 5.49 23.71
C PHE A 32 9.22 6.22 22.64
N PHE A 33 10.10 5.51 21.92
CA PHE A 33 10.89 6.12 20.84
C PHE A 33 10.06 6.46 19.60
N ILE A 34 9.03 5.68 19.27
CA ILE A 34 8.08 6.03 18.20
C ILE A 34 7.38 7.34 18.55
N LYS A 35 6.95 7.50 19.80
CA LYS A 35 6.25 8.70 20.27
C LYS A 35 7.17 9.91 20.36
N ILE A 36 8.33 9.81 21.00
CA ILE A 36 9.26 10.95 21.18
C ILE A 36 9.85 11.47 19.85
N ASN A 37 9.82 10.66 18.80
CA ASN A 37 10.25 11.05 17.45
C ASN A 37 9.11 11.62 16.59
N SER A 38 7.87 11.58 17.07
CA SER A 38 6.75 12.28 16.42
C SER A 38 7.00 13.79 16.43
N LYS A 39 6.93 14.43 15.25
CA LYS A 39 7.22 15.87 15.09
C LYS A 39 6.03 16.77 15.40
N ASP A 40 4.83 16.20 15.42
CA ASP A 40 3.57 16.94 15.49
C ASP A 40 2.91 16.88 16.88
N ASP A 41 3.55 16.21 17.85
CA ASP A 41 3.02 16.03 19.20
C ASP A 41 3.46 17.19 20.15
N PRO A 42 2.53 17.98 20.71
CA PRO A 42 2.85 19.12 21.58
C PRO A 42 3.53 18.71 22.90
N ASP A 43 3.23 17.53 23.44
CA ASP A 43 3.83 17.02 24.68
C ASP A 43 5.31 16.68 24.45
N VAL A 44 5.61 16.11 23.28
CA VAL A 44 6.98 15.79 22.85
C VAL A 44 7.79 17.06 22.63
N LEU A 45 7.21 18.09 22.02
CA LEU A 45 7.85 19.40 21.84
C LEU A 45 8.17 20.06 23.19
N CYS A 46 7.26 19.95 24.17
CA CYS A 46 7.50 20.44 25.52
C CYS A 46 8.65 19.68 26.22
N LEU A 47 8.70 18.36 26.09
CA LEU A 47 9.79 17.56 26.65
C LEU A 47 11.14 17.84 26.00
N LYS A 48 11.17 18.02 24.67
CA LYS A 48 12.39 18.39 23.93
C LYS A 48 12.93 19.77 24.32
N THR A 49 12.11 20.63 24.93
CA THR A 49 12.52 21.96 25.41
C THR A 49 12.73 22.03 26.92
N TRP A 50 12.54 20.92 27.65
CA TRP A 50 12.58 20.91 29.12
C TRP A 50 14.03 20.91 29.67
N PRO A 51 14.46 21.97 30.40
CA PRO A 51 15.88 22.14 30.77
C PRO A 51 16.40 21.14 31.81
N CYS A 52 15.51 20.53 32.60
CA CYS A 52 15.87 19.59 33.66
C CYS A 52 16.11 18.17 33.15
N LEU A 53 15.58 17.82 31.98
CA LEU A 53 15.71 16.47 31.43
C LEU A 53 17.15 16.09 31.05
N PRO A 54 17.95 16.98 30.41
CA PRO A 54 19.39 16.74 30.23
C PRO A 54 20.12 16.49 31.56
N VAL A 55 19.68 17.12 32.66
CA VAL A 55 20.30 16.94 33.98
C VAL A 55 19.99 15.54 34.54
N LEU A 56 18.76 15.05 34.37
CA LEU A 56 18.37 13.69 34.73
C LEU A 56 19.17 12.65 33.94
N LEU A 57 19.32 12.89 32.63
CA LEU A 57 20.13 12.02 31.77
C LEU A 57 21.60 11.99 32.21
N ILE A 58 22.22 13.14 32.50
CA ILE A 58 23.61 13.19 32.98
C ILE A 58 23.78 12.36 34.27
N LYS A 59 22.86 12.50 35.24
CA LYS A 59 22.88 11.74 36.49
C LYS A 59 22.71 10.23 36.27
N ALA A 60 21.87 9.84 35.31
CA ALA A 60 21.71 8.44 34.95
C ALA A 60 22.98 7.89 34.29
N LEU A 61 23.61 8.65 33.39
CA LEU A 61 24.85 8.25 32.71
C LEU A 61 26.04 8.09 33.68
N GLU A 62 26.11 8.82 34.79
CA GLU A 62 27.13 8.63 35.84
C GLU A 62 27.17 7.21 36.42
N HIS A 63 26.06 6.49 36.36
CA HIS A 63 25.91 5.15 36.93
C HIS A 63 25.68 4.09 35.85
N ILE A 64 25.97 4.41 34.58
CA ILE A 64 25.63 3.55 33.44
C ILE A 64 26.16 2.12 33.58
N ASP A 65 27.37 1.94 34.12
CA ASP A 65 28.00 0.63 34.29
C ASP A 65 27.25 -0.30 35.23
N LYS A 66 26.46 0.25 36.17
CA LYS A 66 25.67 -0.50 37.15
C LYS A 66 24.34 -0.99 36.59
N TYR A 67 23.91 -0.49 35.43
CA TYR A 67 22.62 -0.83 34.85
C TYR A 67 22.65 -2.06 33.96
N HIS A 68 21.48 -2.70 33.81
CA HIS A 68 21.27 -3.77 32.85
C HIS A 68 21.43 -3.25 31.40
N ASN A 69 21.85 -4.11 30.47
CA ASN A 69 22.11 -3.72 29.07
C ASN A 69 20.89 -3.07 28.40
N THR A 70 19.66 -3.52 28.67
CA THR A 70 18.44 -2.91 28.11
C THR A 70 18.24 -1.46 28.56
N VAL A 71 18.59 -1.14 29.81
CA VAL A 71 18.54 0.23 30.34
C VAL A 71 19.66 1.06 29.74
N LYS A 72 20.87 0.50 29.59
CA LYS A 72 21.99 1.19 28.90
C LYS A 72 21.59 1.57 27.47
N VAL A 73 21.00 0.64 26.71
CA VAL A 73 20.50 0.91 25.34
C VAL A 73 19.46 2.02 25.35
N PHE A 74 18.47 1.94 26.25
CA PHE A 74 17.44 2.97 26.38
C PHE A 74 18.02 4.36 26.67
N LEU A 75 18.97 4.48 27.62
CA LEU A 75 19.61 5.75 27.96
C LEU A 75 20.45 6.33 26.80
N ILE A 76 21.17 5.49 26.06
CA ILE A 76 21.98 5.94 24.91
C ILE A 76 21.08 6.34 23.73
N ARG A 77 19.98 5.62 23.47
CA ARG A 77 19.00 6.04 22.45
C ARG A 77 18.31 7.36 22.83
N ILE A 78 17.99 7.53 24.11
CA ILE A 78 17.52 8.82 24.67
C ILE A 78 18.56 9.92 24.44
N LEU A 79 19.84 9.65 24.70
CA LEU A 79 20.92 10.59 24.42
C LEU A 79 20.91 11.01 22.94
N GLY A 80 20.67 10.09 22.01
CA GLY A 80 20.58 10.38 20.58
C GLY A 80 19.44 11.35 20.25
N VAL A 81 18.24 11.15 20.83
CA VAL A 81 17.10 12.07 20.64
C VAL A 81 17.41 13.47 21.16
N PHE A 82 18.03 13.59 22.34
CA PHE A 82 18.31 14.91 22.92
C PHE A 82 19.53 15.59 22.31
N ALA A 83 20.53 14.83 21.89
CA ALA A 83 21.71 15.35 21.21
C ALA A 83 21.37 15.93 19.82
N GLU A 84 20.18 15.66 19.27
CA GLU A 84 19.69 16.33 18.06
C GLU A 84 19.54 17.85 18.26
N VAL A 85 19.24 18.30 19.48
CA VAL A 85 19.12 19.72 19.84
C VAL A 85 20.49 20.25 20.32
N GLU A 86 21.06 21.20 19.60
CA GLU A 86 22.43 21.70 19.81
C GLU A 86 22.68 22.25 21.24
N VAL A 87 21.70 22.91 21.85
CA VAL A 87 21.80 23.42 23.23
C VAL A 87 21.88 22.29 24.27
N HIS A 88 21.12 21.22 24.07
CA HIS A 88 21.14 20.05 24.95
C HIS A 88 22.42 19.25 24.77
N PHE A 89 22.86 19.10 23.53
CA PHE A 89 24.16 18.55 23.20
C PHE A 89 25.26 19.27 23.99
N ALA A 90 25.37 20.60 23.89
CA ALA A 90 26.41 21.37 24.57
C ALA A 90 26.40 21.15 26.09
N LYS A 91 25.21 21.08 26.70
CA LYS A 91 25.05 20.85 28.14
C LYS A 91 25.48 19.46 28.59
N ILE A 92 25.15 18.42 27.82
CA ILE A 92 25.44 17.02 28.16
C ILE A 92 26.92 16.73 27.90
N PHE A 93 27.40 17.05 26.70
CA PHE A 93 28.75 16.72 26.27
C PHE A 93 29.80 17.48 27.06
N TYR A 94 29.58 18.75 27.44
CA TYR A 94 30.50 19.47 28.32
C TYR A 94 30.77 18.77 29.66
N LYS A 95 29.80 18.01 30.19
CA LYS A 95 29.94 17.29 31.47
C LYS A 95 30.42 15.85 31.34
N LYS A 96 30.25 15.25 30.15
CA LYS A 96 30.44 13.81 29.90
C LYS A 96 31.33 13.51 28.70
N GLU A 97 32.12 14.49 28.28
CA GLU A 97 32.96 14.44 27.09
C GLU A 97 33.91 13.24 27.10
N GLU A 98 34.69 13.06 28.17
CA GLU A 98 35.68 11.99 28.27
C GLU A 98 35.05 10.58 28.25
N GLU A 99 33.95 10.40 28.99
CA GLU A 99 33.23 9.12 29.05
C GLU A 99 32.61 8.76 27.70
N LEU A 100 32.00 9.73 27.02
CA LEU A 100 31.40 9.51 25.70
C LEU A 100 32.46 9.32 24.62
N ALA A 101 33.55 10.10 24.64
CA ALA A 101 34.66 9.92 23.71
C ALA A 101 35.30 8.53 23.87
N LYS A 102 35.48 8.07 25.12
CA LYS A 102 35.95 6.71 25.40
C LYS A 102 34.97 5.66 24.88
N ALA A 103 33.67 5.81 25.13
CA ALA A 103 32.66 4.87 24.65
C ALA A 103 32.61 4.77 23.12
N PHE A 104 32.77 5.90 22.41
CA PHE A 104 32.89 5.90 20.95
C PHE A 104 34.22 5.28 20.47
N SER A 105 35.32 5.46 21.21
CA SER A 105 36.59 4.80 20.90
C SER A 105 36.53 3.27 21.05
N GLU A 106 35.66 2.78 21.93
CA GLU A 106 35.48 1.35 22.20
C GLU A 106 34.32 0.74 21.38
N ILE A 107 33.68 1.48 20.46
CA ILE A 107 32.52 0.99 19.70
C ILE A 107 32.82 -0.25 18.85
N ASN A 108 34.08 -0.38 18.40
CA ASN A 108 34.60 -1.51 17.63
C ASN A 108 35.08 -2.68 18.51
N SER A 109 35.12 -2.53 19.83
CA SER A 109 35.54 -3.57 20.76
C SER A 109 34.68 -4.82 20.60
N GLU A 110 35.29 -6.01 20.63
CA GLU A 110 34.58 -7.30 20.61
C GLU A 110 33.60 -7.43 21.80
N ASN A 111 33.92 -6.79 22.92
CA ASN A 111 33.13 -6.85 24.16
C ASN A 111 31.88 -5.95 24.15
N MET A 112 31.72 -5.09 23.14
CA MET A 112 30.56 -4.20 23.05
C MET A 112 29.30 -4.96 22.61
N ASP A 113 28.15 -4.67 23.23
CA ASP A 113 26.88 -5.28 22.85
C ASP A 113 26.37 -4.73 21.50
N SER A 114 25.74 -5.59 20.68
CA SER A 114 25.24 -5.19 19.35
C SER A 114 24.15 -4.12 19.41
N SER A 115 23.25 -4.18 20.40
CA SER A 115 22.17 -3.20 20.59
C SER A 115 22.72 -1.86 21.07
N LEU A 116 23.79 -1.87 21.87
CA LEU A 116 24.49 -0.65 22.26
C LEU A 116 25.18 0.01 21.07
N ARG A 117 25.83 -0.75 20.19
CA ARG A 117 26.42 -0.18 18.94
C ARG A 117 25.36 0.52 18.11
N VAL A 118 24.18 -0.08 17.95
CA VAL A 118 23.04 0.54 17.26
C VAL A 118 22.65 1.86 17.93
N ALA A 119 22.52 1.89 19.25
CA ALA A 119 22.20 3.10 19.99
C ALA A 119 23.25 4.21 19.80
N TYR A 120 24.55 3.88 19.84
CA TYR A 120 25.62 4.86 19.58
C TYR A 120 25.63 5.34 18.13
N MET A 121 25.24 4.51 17.17
CA MET A 121 25.05 4.94 15.77
C MET A 121 23.88 5.93 15.62
N GLU A 122 22.79 5.74 16.37
CA GLU A 122 21.69 6.72 16.44
C GLU A 122 22.19 8.06 17.00
N VAL A 123 22.99 8.03 18.08
CA VAL A 123 23.65 9.23 18.63
C VAL A 123 24.53 9.91 17.57
N ALA A 124 25.40 9.16 16.90
CA ALA A 124 26.30 9.71 15.87
C ALA A 124 25.53 10.42 14.74
N LEU A 125 24.42 9.83 14.29
CA LEU A 125 23.56 10.45 13.27
C LEU A 125 22.91 11.74 13.78
N SER A 126 22.46 11.77 15.03
CA SER A 126 21.94 12.99 15.66
C SER A 126 23.00 14.09 15.76
N LEU A 127 24.24 13.73 16.14
CA LEU A 127 25.36 14.68 16.22
C LEU A 127 25.70 15.28 14.85
N ALA A 128 25.62 14.49 13.78
CA ALA A 128 25.89 14.95 12.43
C ALA A 128 24.80 15.90 11.86
N ASN A 129 23.69 16.13 12.58
CA ASN A 129 22.65 17.07 12.13
C ASN A 129 22.99 18.55 12.36
N HIS A 130 23.84 18.86 13.34
CA HIS A 130 24.20 20.24 13.73
C HIS A 130 25.73 20.47 13.77
N SER A 131 26.13 21.74 13.81
CA SER A 131 27.54 22.14 13.67
C SER A 131 28.39 21.73 14.87
N SER A 132 27.91 21.95 16.09
CA SER A 132 28.67 21.62 17.31
C SER A 132 28.98 20.13 17.44
N GLY A 133 28.04 19.26 17.05
CA GLY A 133 28.24 17.81 17.06
C GLY A 133 29.28 17.35 16.04
N ILE A 134 29.33 17.99 14.87
CA ILE A 134 30.35 17.72 13.86
C ILE A 134 31.75 18.11 14.35
N TYR A 135 31.90 19.27 14.99
CA TYR A 135 33.18 19.68 15.58
C TYR A 135 33.63 18.71 16.66
N TRP A 136 32.72 18.29 17.54
CA TRP A 136 33.02 17.31 18.58
C TRP A 136 33.46 15.96 18.00
N LEU A 137 32.77 15.47 16.96
CA LEU A 137 33.16 14.24 16.26
C LEU A 137 34.58 14.36 15.69
N LEU A 138 34.95 15.51 15.11
CA LEU A 138 36.28 15.77 14.58
C LEU A 138 37.36 15.80 15.66
N GLU A 139 37.14 16.55 16.74
CA GLU A 139 38.10 16.72 17.83
C GLU A 139 38.39 15.40 18.56
N THR A 140 37.35 14.60 18.79
CA THR A 140 37.47 13.29 19.45
C THR A 140 37.96 12.17 18.53
N ASN A 141 38.06 12.41 17.22
CA ASN A 141 38.30 11.37 16.20
C ASN A 141 37.27 10.22 16.17
N ALA A 142 36.13 10.34 16.86
CA ALA A 142 35.10 9.30 16.92
C ALA A 142 34.57 8.89 15.54
N TRP A 143 34.58 9.81 14.57
CA TRP A 143 34.18 9.52 13.19
C TRP A 143 35.01 8.41 12.54
N LYS A 144 36.30 8.25 12.89
CA LYS A 144 37.16 7.19 12.32
C LYS A 144 36.71 5.80 12.77
N GLU A 145 36.37 5.68 14.05
CA GLU A 145 35.87 4.46 14.68
C GLU A 145 34.47 4.09 14.16
N ILE A 146 33.62 5.09 13.96
CA ILE A 146 32.30 4.87 13.35
C ILE A 146 32.42 4.35 11.91
N LEU A 147 33.35 4.91 11.12
CA LEU A 147 33.56 4.48 9.74
C LEU A 147 34.22 3.11 9.64
N SER A 148 35.01 2.66 10.61
CA SER A 148 35.60 1.31 10.58
C SER A 148 34.61 0.19 10.93
N LEU A 149 33.42 0.50 11.48
CA LEU A 149 32.38 -0.49 11.79
C LEU A 149 31.94 -1.33 10.58
N CYS A 150 32.15 -0.84 9.36
CA CYS A 150 31.77 -1.57 8.14
C CYS A 150 32.79 -2.64 7.71
N ASN A 151 33.98 -2.69 8.30
CA ASN A 151 35.08 -3.57 7.88
C ASN A 151 35.02 -4.98 8.52
N GLU A 152 34.04 -5.25 9.38
CA GLU A 152 33.90 -6.51 10.12
C GLU A 152 32.56 -7.20 9.84
N LYS A 153 32.43 -8.50 10.18
CA LYS A 153 31.21 -9.32 10.05
C LYS A 153 30.10 -8.84 11.02
N ARG A 154 29.55 -7.65 10.78
CA ARG A 154 28.54 -6.99 11.62
C ARG A 154 27.15 -7.07 10.98
N THR A 155 26.11 -6.69 11.73
CA THR A 155 24.73 -6.75 11.24
C THR A 155 24.52 -5.80 10.06
N VAL A 156 23.68 -6.21 9.10
CA VAL A 156 23.33 -5.39 7.92
C VAL A 156 22.78 -4.02 8.32
N PHE A 157 22.12 -3.93 9.47
CA PHE A 157 21.58 -2.67 10.00
C PHE A 157 22.69 -1.66 10.34
N ILE A 158 23.71 -2.07 11.11
CA ILE A 158 24.82 -1.18 11.51
C ILE A 158 25.54 -0.67 10.26
N VAL A 159 25.85 -1.58 9.34
CA VAL A 159 26.52 -1.26 8.08
C VAL A 159 25.76 -0.20 7.27
N ARG A 160 24.43 -0.33 7.15
CA ARG A 160 23.59 0.67 6.47
C ARG A 160 23.58 2.03 7.18
N GLN A 161 23.55 2.06 8.52
CA GLN A 161 23.61 3.32 9.27
C GLN A 161 24.98 3.99 9.15
N THR A 162 26.07 3.22 9.10
CA THR A 162 27.42 3.75 8.86
C THR A 162 27.51 4.44 7.50
N TYR A 163 26.96 3.83 6.44
CA TYR A 163 26.92 4.46 5.12
C TYR A 163 26.11 5.76 5.10
N LYS A 164 24.97 5.78 5.80
CA LYS A 164 24.15 6.99 5.98
C LYS A 164 24.90 8.08 6.73
N PHE A 165 25.58 7.72 7.83
CA PHE A 165 26.39 8.63 8.62
C PHE A 165 27.52 9.23 7.79
N ALA A 166 28.27 8.40 7.05
CA ALA A 166 29.38 8.85 6.21
C ALA A 166 28.92 9.90 5.18
N ALA A 167 27.80 9.65 4.50
CA ALA A 167 27.22 10.59 3.55
C ALA A 167 26.81 11.91 4.23
N LEU A 168 26.04 11.84 5.33
CA LEU A 168 25.58 13.01 6.08
C LEU A 168 26.77 13.85 6.58
N PHE A 169 27.76 13.21 7.18
CA PHE A 169 28.93 13.84 7.79
C PHE A 169 29.77 14.58 6.75
N VAL A 170 30.11 13.95 5.63
CA VAL A 170 30.90 14.56 4.55
C VAL A 170 30.18 15.79 3.96
N TRP A 171 28.88 15.68 3.65
CA TRP A 171 28.13 16.80 3.08
C TRP A 171 27.96 17.95 4.08
N LYS A 172 27.78 17.66 5.36
CA LYS A 172 27.72 18.70 6.39
C LYS A 172 29.04 19.42 6.58
N LEU A 173 30.18 18.72 6.56
CA LEU A 173 31.51 19.33 6.59
C LEU A 173 31.72 20.31 5.43
N MET A 174 31.24 19.96 4.23
CA MET A 174 31.26 20.87 3.07
C MET A 174 30.42 22.13 3.34
N TYR A 175 29.21 21.99 3.89
CA TYR A 175 28.36 23.15 4.20
C TYR A 175 28.95 24.09 5.26
N LEU A 176 29.80 23.58 6.14
CA LEU A 176 30.55 24.39 7.11
C LEU A 176 31.79 25.07 6.50
N GLY A 177 32.09 24.86 5.22
CA GLY A 177 33.26 25.44 4.54
C GLY A 177 34.60 24.83 4.98
N CYS A 178 34.58 23.63 5.59
CA CYS A 178 35.75 22.98 6.15
C CYS A 178 36.40 22.02 5.13
N ASP A 179 36.89 22.54 4.01
CA ASP A 179 37.44 21.74 2.91
C ASP A 179 38.59 20.81 3.35
N ALA A 180 39.46 21.26 4.25
CA ALA A 180 40.55 20.44 4.79
C ALA A 180 40.04 19.17 5.50
N ASN A 181 38.93 19.29 6.25
CA ASN A 181 38.32 18.16 6.96
C ASN A 181 37.59 17.23 6.00
N VAL A 182 36.92 17.77 4.98
CA VAL A 182 36.34 16.95 3.88
C VAL A 182 37.43 16.10 3.23
N LYS A 183 38.57 16.72 2.88
CA LYS A 183 39.72 16.01 2.30
C LYS A 183 40.26 14.93 3.24
N ALA A 184 40.44 15.24 4.53
CA ALA A 184 40.93 14.27 5.51
C ALA A 184 40.01 13.04 5.64
N VAL A 185 38.70 13.24 5.71
CA VAL A 185 37.71 12.15 5.80
C VAL A 185 37.69 11.31 4.52
N LEU A 186 37.68 11.94 3.35
CA LEU A 186 37.70 11.22 2.07
C LEU A 186 39.01 10.44 1.87
N SER A 187 40.15 11.00 2.26
CA SER A 187 41.44 10.30 2.25
C SER A 187 41.46 9.11 3.21
N TYR A 188 40.78 9.19 4.36
CA TYR A 188 40.64 8.05 5.27
C TYR A 188 39.78 6.94 4.65
N ILE A 189 38.65 7.29 4.02
CA ILE A 189 37.76 6.32 3.37
C ILE A 189 38.49 5.59 2.23
N ILE A 190 39.24 6.31 1.40
CA ILE A 190 39.90 5.75 0.21
C ILE A 190 41.21 5.00 0.52
N LYS A 191 41.63 4.99 1.78
CA LYS A 191 42.86 4.35 2.26
C LYS A 191 43.07 2.91 1.71
N PRO A 192 42.05 2.02 1.68
CA PRO A 192 42.19 0.68 1.09
C PRO A 192 42.58 0.68 -0.40
N LEU A 193 42.24 1.74 -1.14
CA LEU A 193 42.58 1.87 -2.56
C LEU A 193 44.00 2.41 -2.77
N THR A 194 44.46 3.30 -1.89
CA THR A 194 45.77 3.98 -2.02
C THR A 194 46.92 3.21 -1.39
N GLU A 195 46.66 2.40 -0.36
CA GLU A 195 47.70 1.64 0.34
C GLU A 195 48.05 0.32 -0.35
N ASN A 196 47.11 -0.24 -1.12
CA ASN A 196 47.34 -1.45 -1.90
C ASN A 196 47.95 -1.09 -3.27
N ASP A 197 49.09 -1.70 -3.63
CA ASP A 197 49.78 -1.44 -4.89
C ASP A 197 49.16 -2.24 -6.06
N PHE A 198 47.97 -1.82 -6.50
CA PHE A 198 47.28 -2.47 -7.62
C PHE A 198 48.02 -2.38 -8.97
N MET A 199 49.02 -1.50 -9.08
CA MET A 199 49.77 -1.31 -10.32
C MET A 199 50.80 -2.42 -10.56
N ARG A 200 51.29 -3.05 -9.48
CA ARG A 200 52.29 -4.14 -9.54
C ARG A 200 51.70 -5.54 -9.34
N LEU A 201 50.38 -5.67 -9.22
CA LEU A 201 49.71 -6.95 -9.11
C LEU A 201 49.54 -7.58 -10.49
N ASP A 202 50.28 -8.66 -10.77
CA ASP A 202 50.22 -9.42 -12.03
C ASP A 202 49.09 -10.46 -12.04
N SER A 203 48.84 -11.14 -10.91
CA SER A 203 47.77 -12.11 -10.74
C SER A 203 47.36 -12.22 -9.26
N LEU A 204 46.06 -12.33 -8.99
CA LEU A 204 45.52 -12.56 -7.65
C LEU A 204 44.98 -13.99 -7.53
N SER A 205 45.33 -14.68 -6.44
CA SER A 205 44.61 -15.88 -6.03
C SER A 205 43.21 -15.54 -5.51
N ASP A 206 42.31 -16.53 -5.47
CA ASP A 206 40.93 -16.34 -4.96
C ASP A 206 40.93 -15.87 -3.49
N GLU A 207 41.88 -16.35 -2.68
CA GLU A 207 42.00 -15.97 -1.26
C GLU A 207 42.50 -14.53 -1.08
N GLU A 208 43.49 -14.10 -1.85
CA GLU A 208 44.00 -12.72 -1.85
C GLU A 208 42.93 -11.75 -2.35
N GLU A 209 42.19 -12.14 -3.39
CA GLU A 209 41.08 -11.36 -3.91
C GLU A 209 39.97 -11.18 -2.86
N ASP A 210 39.62 -12.24 -2.12
CA ASP A 210 38.64 -12.18 -1.04
C ASP A 210 39.08 -11.28 0.12
N VAL A 211 40.37 -11.28 0.47
CA VAL A 211 40.92 -10.37 1.49
C VAL A 211 40.82 -8.92 1.04
N LEU A 212 41.17 -8.63 -0.22
CA LEU A 212 41.05 -7.28 -0.78
C LEU A 212 39.58 -6.84 -0.84
N CYS A 213 38.67 -7.70 -1.32
CA CYS A 213 37.26 -7.40 -1.44
C CYS A 213 36.59 -7.08 -0.09
N LYS A 214 37.01 -7.70 1.02
CA LYS A 214 36.51 -7.37 2.37
C LYS A 214 36.72 -5.92 2.78
N THR A 215 37.73 -5.24 2.21
CA THR A 215 38.02 -3.83 2.50
C THR A 215 37.52 -2.89 1.40
N LEU A 216 37.57 -3.33 0.13
CA LEU A 216 37.13 -2.54 -1.01
C LEU A 216 35.61 -2.40 -1.07
N GLU A 217 34.86 -3.45 -0.73
CA GLU A 217 33.39 -3.41 -0.79
C GLU A 217 32.82 -2.34 0.16
N PRO A 218 33.14 -2.32 1.47
CA PRO A 218 32.64 -1.28 2.37
C PRO A 218 33.06 0.13 1.95
N MET A 219 34.30 0.30 1.48
CA MET A 219 34.80 1.56 0.95
C MET A 219 33.93 2.06 -0.22
N PHE A 220 33.70 1.22 -1.24
CA PHE A 220 32.88 1.62 -2.38
C PHE A 220 31.42 1.83 -2.01
N GLN A 221 30.87 1.11 -1.02
CA GLN A 221 29.53 1.36 -0.52
C GLN A 221 29.42 2.73 0.17
N ILE A 222 30.42 3.13 0.97
CA ILE A 222 30.49 4.47 1.56
C ILE A 222 30.57 5.53 0.46
N LEU A 223 31.48 5.37 -0.50
CA LEU A 223 31.63 6.32 -1.61
C LEU A 223 30.35 6.42 -2.45
N PHE A 224 29.69 5.28 -2.69
CA PHE A 224 28.40 5.23 -3.34
C PHE A 224 27.31 5.97 -2.55
N ALA A 225 27.24 5.79 -1.23
CA ALA A 225 26.30 6.51 -0.37
C ALA A 225 26.53 8.04 -0.35
N ILE A 226 27.79 8.48 -0.44
CA ILE A 226 28.14 9.90 -0.55
C ILE A 226 27.67 10.47 -1.89
N ILE A 227 28.02 9.83 -3.01
CA ILE A 227 27.78 10.37 -4.36
C ILE A 227 26.31 10.25 -4.80
N SER A 228 25.56 9.27 -4.27
CA SER A 228 24.15 9.05 -4.60
C SER A 228 23.19 10.11 -4.01
N GLN A 229 23.69 11.09 -3.26
CA GLN A 229 22.92 12.22 -2.77
C GLN A 229 22.59 13.22 -3.89
N LYS A 230 21.51 12.93 -4.64
CA LYS A 230 21.10 13.65 -5.86
C LYS A 230 21.01 15.17 -5.75
N ASN A 231 20.68 15.72 -4.57
CA ASN A 231 20.54 17.16 -4.38
C ASN A 231 21.91 17.86 -4.32
N HIS A 232 22.92 17.19 -3.76
CA HIS A 232 24.24 17.78 -3.54
C HIS A 232 25.12 17.74 -4.79
N ILE A 233 24.96 16.72 -5.63
CA ILE A 233 25.78 16.55 -6.85
C ILE A 233 25.34 17.41 -8.03
N LYS A 234 24.14 18.01 -8.00
CA LYS A 234 23.59 18.83 -9.09
C LYS A 234 24.33 20.16 -9.28
N THR A 235 25.15 20.53 -8.31
CA THR A 235 25.95 21.75 -8.31
C THR A 235 27.43 21.44 -8.07
N PRO A 236 28.35 22.31 -8.53
CA PRO A 236 29.77 22.19 -8.22
C PRO A 236 29.99 22.16 -6.72
N ASN A 237 30.84 21.25 -6.26
CA ASN A 237 31.15 21.04 -4.87
C ASN A 237 32.58 20.51 -4.71
N CYS A 238 33.19 20.75 -3.54
CA CYS A 238 34.58 20.37 -3.26
C CYS A 238 34.77 18.85 -3.13
N VAL A 239 33.71 18.11 -2.76
CA VAL A 239 33.74 16.63 -2.65
C VAL A 239 34.06 15.99 -4.01
N VAL A 240 33.28 16.34 -5.04
CA VAL A 240 33.46 15.85 -6.40
C VAL A 240 34.77 16.37 -6.98
N GLU A 241 35.12 17.63 -6.75
CA GLU A 241 36.39 18.20 -7.21
C GLU A 241 37.60 17.42 -6.67
N PHE A 242 37.61 17.16 -5.36
CA PHE A 242 38.68 16.42 -4.69
C PHE A 242 38.79 14.98 -5.18
N MET A 243 37.66 14.29 -5.35
CA MET A 243 37.63 12.93 -5.90
C MET A 243 38.21 12.87 -7.33
N LEU A 244 37.91 13.86 -8.17
CA LEU A 244 38.33 13.89 -9.56
C LEU A 244 39.79 14.35 -9.75
N LYS A 245 40.20 15.47 -9.13
CA LYS A 245 41.50 16.10 -9.38
C LYS A 245 42.60 15.57 -8.47
N ASP A 246 42.39 15.60 -7.16
CA ASP A 246 43.41 15.24 -6.17
C ASP A 246 43.56 13.73 -6.04
N LEU A 247 42.44 13.00 -5.86
CA LEU A 247 42.46 11.54 -5.66
C LEU A 247 42.57 10.74 -6.96
N LYS A 248 42.20 11.35 -8.10
CA LYS A 248 42.15 10.69 -9.42
C LYS A 248 41.41 9.34 -9.38
N ILE A 249 40.31 9.29 -8.63
CA ILE A 249 39.65 8.04 -8.24
C ILE A 249 39.19 7.20 -9.44
N ILE A 250 38.84 7.86 -10.57
CA ILE A 250 38.43 7.20 -11.80
C ILE A 250 39.53 6.26 -12.32
N THR A 251 40.79 6.70 -12.30
CA THR A 251 41.93 5.89 -12.77
C THR A 251 42.09 4.64 -11.92
N TYR A 252 42.07 4.80 -10.59
CA TYR A 252 42.15 3.66 -9.67
C TYR A 252 40.97 2.68 -9.83
N CYS A 253 39.75 3.18 -10.04
CA CYS A 253 38.60 2.32 -10.30
C CYS A 253 38.79 1.46 -11.55
N TYR A 254 39.35 2.01 -12.64
CA TYR A 254 39.63 1.23 -13.84
C TYR A 254 40.72 0.18 -13.62
N ILE A 255 41.79 0.52 -12.89
CA ILE A 255 42.85 -0.43 -12.53
C ILE A 255 42.27 -1.59 -11.72
N VAL A 256 41.48 -1.29 -10.69
CA VAL A 256 40.85 -2.32 -9.85
C VAL A 256 39.89 -3.18 -10.66
N LEU A 257 39.10 -2.60 -11.56
CA LEU A 257 38.19 -3.36 -12.42
C LEU A 257 38.93 -4.30 -13.41
N ASP A 258 40.15 -3.95 -13.81
CA ASP A 258 40.98 -4.79 -14.68
C ASP A 258 41.60 -5.96 -13.90
N ARG A 259 41.86 -5.78 -12.60
CA ARG A 259 42.50 -6.78 -11.73
C ARG A 259 41.51 -7.71 -11.02
N LEU A 260 40.31 -7.25 -10.69
CA LEU A 260 39.31 -8.04 -9.97
C LEU A 260 38.39 -8.85 -10.90
N ARG A 261 38.05 -10.06 -10.44
CA ARG A 261 37.11 -11.01 -11.06
C ARG A 261 35.77 -11.07 -10.31
N ARG A 262 35.73 -10.75 -9.02
CA ARG A 262 34.51 -10.74 -8.19
C ARG A 262 33.43 -9.82 -8.78
N LYS A 263 32.33 -10.44 -9.22
CA LYS A 263 31.24 -9.77 -9.97
C LYS A 263 30.54 -8.68 -9.15
N ASP A 264 30.27 -8.93 -7.88
CA ASP A 264 29.51 -8.01 -7.01
C ASP A 264 30.25 -6.69 -6.79
N VAL A 265 31.55 -6.76 -6.49
CA VAL A 265 32.42 -5.59 -6.32
C VAL A 265 32.60 -4.86 -7.66
N CYS A 266 32.82 -5.59 -8.76
CA CYS A 266 32.91 -4.96 -10.09
C CYS A 266 31.63 -4.18 -10.45
N LEU A 267 30.45 -4.72 -10.14
CA LEU A 267 29.17 -4.06 -10.37
C LEU A 267 29.01 -2.82 -9.48
N LEU A 268 29.46 -2.87 -8.23
CA LEU A 268 29.46 -1.72 -7.33
C LEU A 268 30.35 -0.58 -7.86
N ILE A 269 31.56 -0.91 -8.33
CA ILE A 269 32.49 0.07 -8.90
C ILE A 269 31.91 0.69 -10.18
N THR A 270 31.31 -0.08 -11.08
CA THR A 270 30.73 0.48 -12.31
C THR A 270 29.53 1.39 -12.03
N LYS A 271 28.70 1.06 -11.04
CA LYS A 271 27.63 1.95 -10.55
C LYS A 271 28.18 3.25 -9.98
N PHE A 272 29.22 3.16 -9.15
CA PHE A 272 29.90 4.34 -8.59
C PHE A 272 30.50 5.22 -9.70
N LEU A 273 31.17 4.63 -10.69
CA LEU A 273 31.72 5.35 -11.83
C LEU A 273 30.62 6.07 -12.64
N PHE A 274 29.45 5.46 -12.81
CA PHE A 274 28.34 6.09 -13.52
C PHE A 274 27.82 7.33 -12.78
N TRP A 275 27.59 7.23 -11.46
CA TRP A 275 27.26 8.39 -10.62
C TRP A 275 28.32 9.48 -10.66
N LEU A 276 29.59 9.09 -10.54
CA LEU A 276 30.70 10.05 -10.51
C LEU A 276 30.84 10.80 -11.84
N ASN A 277 30.56 10.15 -12.98
CA ASN A 277 30.55 10.82 -14.28
C ASN A 277 29.37 11.79 -14.41
N ILE A 278 28.19 11.45 -13.89
CA ILE A 278 27.08 12.40 -13.79
C ILE A 278 27.47 13.61 -12.91
N ALA A 279 28.08 13.35 -11.76
CA ALA A 279 28.55 14.42 -10.88
C ALA A 279 29.65 15.28 -11.52
N LYS A 280 30.55 14.68 -12.33
CA LYS A 280 31.55 15.40 -13.13
C LYS A 280 30.88 16.37 -14.11
N ILE A 281 29.83 15.93 -14.82
CA ILE A 281 29.07 16.77 -15.75
C ILE A 281 28.49 17.98 -15.02
N PHE A 282 27.83 17.76 -13.87
CA PHE A 282 27.23 18.85 -13.09
C PHE A 282 28.23 19.76 -12.39
N HIS A 283 29.42 19.25 -12.09
CA HIS A 283 30.52 20.06 -11.59
C HIS A 283 31.02 21.05 -12.65
N SER A 284 31.11 20.64 -13.92
CA SER A 284 31.41 21.56 -15.04
C SER A 284 30.23 22.45 -15.43
N LYS A 285 29.02 21.91 -15.37
CA LYS A 285 27.80 22.53 -15.90
C LYS A 285 26.62 22.25 -14.97
N PRO A 286 26.33 23.15 -14.01
CA PRO A 286 25.32 22.93 -12.98
C PRO A 286 23.91 22.70 -13.53
N MET A 287 23.12 21.87 -12.85
CA MET A 287 21.74 21.58 -13.24
C MET A 287 20.78 22.69 -12.78
N LEU A 288 20.49 23.62 -13.69
CA LEU A 288 19.54 24.72 -13.50
C LEU A 288 18.47 24.73 -14.62
N PRO A 289 17.25 25.26 -14.40
CA PRO A 289 16.15 25.20 -15.38
C PRO A 289 16.45 25.82 -16.76
N SER A 290 17.39 26.76 -16.82
CA SER A 290 17.78 27.47 -18.05
C SER A 290 18.99 26.86 -18.77
N VAL A 291 19.62 25.81 -18.20
CA VAL A 291 20.85 25.21 -18.72
C VAL A 291 20.51 24.04 -19.64
N GLU A 292 20.88 24.15 -20.92
CA GLU A 292 20.74 23.08 -21.91
C GLU A 292 22.05 22.28 -22.01
N TYR A 293 21.94 20.95 -22.01
CA TYR A 293 23.09 20.04 -22.12
C TYR A 293 23.28 19.63 -23.58
N THR A 294 24.53 19.67 -24.05
CA THR A 294 24.91 19.31 -25.42
C THR A 294 25.42 17.86 -25.48
N ARG A 295 25.66 17.36 -26.69
CA ARG A 295 26.29 16.05 -26.90
C ARG A 295 27.66 15.94 -26.22
N GLU A 296 28.47 16.99 -26.29
CA GLU A 296 29.83 16.99 -25.72
C GLU A 296 29.79 16.78 -24.20
N ASP A 297 28.81 17.39 -23.53
CA ASP A 297 28.61 17.22 -22.09
C ASP A 297 28.33 15.75 -21.70
N LEU A 298 27.61 15.02 -22.55
CA LEU A 298 27.17 13.64 -22.27
C LEU A 298 28.07 12.56 -22.89
N MET A 299 29.11 12.95 -23.63
CA MET A 299 29.95 12.01 -24.37
C MET A 299 30.69 11.06 -23.44
N ASP A 300 31.34 11.58 -22.40
CA ASP A 300 32.10 10.78 -21.43
C ASP A 300 31.21 9.73 -20.74
N LEU A 301 30.00 10.12 -20.36
CA LEU A 301 29.01 9.23 -19.74
C LEU A 301 28.56 8.13 -20.71
N SER A 302 28.34 8.50 -21.98
CA SER A 302 27.98 7.55 -23.04
C SER A 302 29.10 6.54 -23.28
N VAL A 303 30.35 7.02 -23.38
CA VAL A 303 31.55 6.18 -23.56
C VAL A 303 31.70 5.20 -22.39
N LEU A 304 31.57 5.68 -21.14
CA LEU A 304 31.62 4.83 -19.96
C LEU A 304 30.56 3.72 -20.03
N TYR A 305 29.31 4.08 -20.37
CA TYR A 305 28.19 3.15 -20.42
C TYR A 305 28.44 2.02 -21.43
N PHE A 306 28.71 2.36 -22.69
CA PHE A 306 28.88 1.38 -23.75
C PHE A 306 30.17 0.55 -23.56
N ASN A 307 31.29 1.16 -23.14
CA ASN A 307 32.52 0.40 -22.89
C ASN A 307 32.36 -0.58 -21.72
N THR A 308 31.61 -0.21 -20.68
CA THR A 308 31.32 -1.11 -19.57
C THR A 308 30.51 -2.30 -20.03
N ILE A 309 29.48 -2.09 -20.86
CA ILE A 309 28.67 -3.17 -21.43
C ILE A 309 29.53 -4.06 -22.33
N GLN A 310 30.33 -3.48 -23.23
CA GLN A 310 31.20 -4.26 -24.13
C GLN A 310 32.18 -5.14 -23.34
N ARG A 311 32.74 -4.62 -22.24
CA ARG A 311 33.60 -5.42 -21.35
C ARG A 311 32.84 -6.58 -20.70
N LEU A 312 31.61 -6.35 -20.26
CA LEU A 312 30.77 -7.39 -19.66
C LEU A 312 30.32 -8.44 -20.69
N ILE A 313 30.09 -8.03 -21.95
CA ILE A 313 29.85 -8.92 -23.09
C ILE A 313 31.07 -9.81 -23.32
N ASN A 314 32.28 -9.24 -23.37
CA ASN A 314 33.52 -10.00 -23.54
C ASN A 314 33.75 -11.01 -22.38
N ARG A 315 33.30 -10.68 -21.17
CA ARG A 315 33.32 -11.60 -20.00
C ARG A 315 32.16 -12.61 -19.99
N ARG A 316 31.29 -12.62 -21.00
CA ARG A 316 30.12 -13.51 -21.16
C ARG A 316 29.21 -13.54 -19.92
N CYS A 317 29.03 -12.41 -19.24
CA CYS A 317 28.26 -12.34 -17.99
C CYS A 317 26.94 -11.58 -18.17
N ALA A 318 25.92 -12.23 -18.76
CA ALA A 318 24.65 -11.59 -19.10
C ALA A 318 23.92 -10.98 -17.88
N LYS A 319 23.91 -11.67 -16.73
CA LYS A 319 23.33 -11.14 -15.49
C LYS A 319 23.92 -9.78 -15.08
N SER A 320 25.24 -9.65 -15.12
CA SER A 320 25.91 -8.40 -14.76
C SER A 320 25.64 -7.27 -15.77
N ILE A 321 25.40 -7.60 -17.05
CA ILE A 321 24.97 -6.62 -18.06
C ILE A 321 23.63 -6.01 -17.64
N PHE A 322 22.63 -6.84 -17.32
CA PHE A 322 21.30 -6.34 -16.97
C PHE A 322 21.27 -5.65 -15.61
N ASP A 323 22.02 -6.15 -14.63
CA ASP A 323 22.18 -5.48 -13.34
C ASP A 323 22.78 -4.07 -13.49
N TYR A 324 23.75 -3.92 -14.39
CA TYR A 324 24.36 -2.63 -14.71
C TYR A 324 23.39 -1.72 -15.48
N CYS A 325 22.78 -2.21 -16.56
CA CYS A 325 21.86 -1.42 -17.39
C CYS A 325 20.64 -0.94 -16.57
N ASN A 326 20.06 -1.82 -15.74
CA ASN A 326 18.97 -1.46 -14.84
C ASN A 326 19.39 -0.40 -13.82
N ALA A 327 20.57 -0.54 -13.22
CA ALA A 327 21.08 0.45 -12.29
C ALA A 327 21.31 1.81 -12.96
N CYS A 328 21.90 1.85 -14.16
CA CYS A 328 22.09 3.09 -14.91
C CYS A 328 20.75 3.79 -15.23
N ASN A 329 19.73 3.03 -15.64
CA ASN A 329 18.38 3.57 -15.89
C ASN A 329 17.77 4.17 -14.61
N LEU A 330 17.85 3.48 -13.46
CA LEU A 330 17.34 3.97 -12.17
C LEU A 330 18.11 5.21 -11.69
N ILE A 331 19.45 5.20 -11.81
CA ILE A 331 20.30 6.32 -11.44
C ILE A 331 19.91 7.55 -12.28
N TRP A 332 19.85 7.39 -13.60
CA TRP A 332 19.48 8.48 -14.49
C TRP A 332 18.08 9.03 -14.19
N ALA A 333 17.08 8.17 -14.06
CA ALA A 333 15.72 8.56 -13.72
C ALA A 333 15.65 9.32 -12.38
N SER A 334 16.42 8.89 -11.37
CA SER A 334 16.44 9.52 -10.05
C SER A 334 17.06 10.92 -10.05
N VAL A 335 18.05 11.17 -10.92
CA VAL A 335 18.81 12.43 -10.97
C VAL A 335 18.15 13.42 -11.93
N TRP A 336 17.71 12.93 -13.09
CA TRP A 336 17.14 13.71 -14.21
C TRP A 336 15.61 13.88 -14.13
N SER A 337 15.01 13.55 -12.98
CA SER A 337 13.57 13.74 -12.74
C SER A 337 13.18 15.21 -12.90
N ASN A 338 12.15 15.48 -13.71
CA ASN A 338 11.55 16.82 -13.94
C ASN A 338 12.36 17.80 -14.81
N THR A 339 13.29 17.31 -15.63
CA THR A 339 13.99 18.13 -16.64
C THR A 339 13.62 17.73 -18.07
N LYS A 340 13.83 18.64 -19.03
CA LYS A 340 13.68 18.33 -20.45
C LYS A 340 14.51 17.08 -20.82
N PRO A 341 14.03 16.24 -21.74
CA PRO A 341 14.78 15.07 -22.19
C PRO A 341 16.19 15.46 -22.65
N ALA A 342 17.19 14.71 -22.21
CA ALA A 342 18.56 14.92 -22.65
C ALA A 342 18.72 14.41 -24.09
N MET A 343 18.91 15.33 -25.03
CA MET A 343 19.02 15.04 -26.46
C MET A 343 20.49 15.00 -26.88
N LEU A 344 20.89 13.92 -27.53
CA LEU A 344 22.17 13.75 -28.22
C LEU A 344 21.98 14.06 -29.71
N GLU A 345 22.80 14.93 -30.27
CA GLU A 345 22.78 15.23 -31.71
C GLU A 345 23.87 14.43 -32.44
N ILE A 346 23.46 13.48 -33.27
CA ILE A 346 24.34 12.57 -34.01
C ILE A 346 23.97 12.65 -35.49
N ASP A 347 24.91 13.12 -36.31
CA ASP A 347 24.76 13.26 -37.76
C ASP A 347 23.49 14.02 -38.19
N GLY A 348 23.16 15.08 -37.44
CA GLY A 348 21.97 15.92 -37.66
C GLY A 348 20.65 15.33 -37.10
N ARG A 349 20.68 14.16 -36.45
CA ARG A 349 19.51 13.55 -35.78
C ARG A 349 19.60 13.75 -34.28
N LYS A 350 18.49 14.15 -33.65
CA LYS A 350 18.36 14.27 -32.20
C LYS A 350 17.81 12.98 -31.59
N VAL A 351 18.58 12.37 -30.70
CA VAL A 351 18.29 11.08 -30.06
C VAL A 351 18.27 11.26 -28.55
N GLU A 352 17.26 10.74 -27.86
CA GLU A 352 17.17 10.86 -26.40
C GLU A 352 18.10 9.87 -25.69
N PHE A 353 18.94 10.35 -24.77
CA PHE A 353 19.91 9.53 -24.04
C PHE A 353 19.26 8.43 -23.21
N GLN A 354 18.18 8.74 -22.48
CA GLN A 354 17.49 7.76 -21.64
C GLN A 354 16.90 6.61 -22.47
N LYS A 355 16.42 6.89 -23.69
CA LYS A 355 15.98 5.83 -24.62
C LYS A 355 17.14 4.89 -24.99
N GLN A 356 18.37 5.40 -25.12
CA GLN A 356 19.53 4.56 -25.43
C GLN A 356 19.86 3.58 -24.29
N LEU A 357 19.71 4.02 -23.04
CA LEU A 357 19.90 3.14 -21.87
C LEU A 357 18.83 2.05 -21.82
N LEU A 358 17.58 2.40 -22.16
CA LEU A 358 16.45 1.48 -22.12
C LEU A 358 16.50 0.42 -23.22
N VAL A 359 16.90 0.79 -24.45
CA VAL A 359 16.93 -0.12 -25.61
C VAL A 359 17.78 -1.36 -25.34
N ILE A 360 18.90 -1.23 -24.64
CA ILE A 360 19.76 -2.38 -24.30
C ILE A 360 19.01 -3.42 -23.44
N CYS A 361 18.15 -2.97 -22.52
CA CYS A 361 17.31 -3.86 -21.71
C CYS A 361 16.21 -4.57 -22.52
N LEU A 362 15.84 -4.03 -23.69
CA LEU A 362 14.83 -4.60 -24.58
C LEU A 362 15.40 -5.63 -25.57
N VAL A 363 16.72 -5.69 -25.75
CA VAL A 363 17.35 -6.66 -26.67
C VAL A 363 16.98 -8.10 -26.32
N PRO A 364 17.10 -8.58 -25.05
CA PRO A 364 16.78 -9.98 -24.75
C PRO A 364 15.32 -10.37 -25.03
N PRO A 365 14.33 -9.58 -24.60
CA PRO A 365 12.95 -9.73 -25.05
C PRO A 365 12.77 -9.90 -26.56
N MET A 366 13.48 -9.09 -27.36
CA MET A 366 13.38 -9.13 -28.83
C MET A 366 14.06 -10.35 -29.45
N VAL A 367 15.23 -10.74 -28.95
CA VAL A 367 15.91 -11.98 -29.39
C VAL A 367 15.06 -13.20 -29.08
N TYR A 368 14.44 -13.23 -27.89
CA TYR A 368 13.51 -14.28 -27.50
C TYR A 368 12.31 -14.37 -28.46
N ALA A 369 11.73 -13.23 -28.83
CA ALA A 369 10.61 -13.18 -29.78
C ALA A 369 11.02 -13.63 -31.19
N CYS A 370 12.22 -13.24 -31.67
CA CYS A 370 12.75 -13.65 -32.98
C CYS A 370 13.02 -15.16 -33.10
N ASN A 371 13.25 -15.86 -31.99
CA ASN A 371 13.41 -17.31 -32.01
C ASN A 371 12.09 -18.05 -32.30
N GLY A 372 10.95 -17.34 -32.24
CA GLY A 372 9.66 -17.84 -32.72
C GLY A 372 9.50 -17.62 -34.21
N ASN A 373 9.26 -18.70 -34.97
CA ASN A 373 9.21 -18.68 -36.44
C ASN A 373 7.98 -17.96 -37.02
N SER A 374 7.02 -17.50 -36.21
CA SER A 374 5.70 -17.07 -36.70
C SER A 374 5.58 -15.58 -37.07
N TYR A 375 6.35 -14.68 -36.42
CA TYR A 375 6.12 -13.23 -36.51
C TYR A 375 7.32 -12.39 -36.97
N GLU A 376 8.24 -13.02 -37.70
CA GLU A 376 9.53 -12.45 -38.06
C GLU A 376 9.43 -11.05 -38.70
N ALA A 377 8.51 -10.81 -39.64
CA ALA A 377 8.39 -9.52 -40.34
C ALA A 377 7.98 -8.34 -39.42
N LYS A 378 6.94 -8.51 -38.57
CA LYS A 378 6.47 -7.44 -37.66
C LYS A 378 7.49 -7.16 -36.56
N ILE A 379 8.19 -8.20 -36.11
CA ILE A 379 9.28 -8.06 -35.13
C ILE A 379 10.43 -7.28 -35.78
N HIS A 380 10.82 -7.59 -37.01
CA HIS A 380 11.86 -6.86 -37.74
C HIS A 380 11.47 -5.40 -38.02
N ASP A 381 10.21 -5.11 -38.34
CA ASP A 381 9.72 -3.74 -38.51
C ASP A 381 9.86 -2.94 -37.20
N TYR A 382 9.48 -3.55 -36.08
CA TYR A 382 9.62 -2.93 -34.76
C TYR A 382 11.08 -2.75 -34.34
N ILE A 383 11.94 -3.76 -34.55
CA ILE A 383 13.38 -3.64 -34.34
C ILE A 383 13.94 -2.51 -35.21
N SER A 384 13.56 -2.44 -36.49
CA SER A 384 13.97 -1.36 -37.39
C SER A 384 13.54 0.01 -36.90
N LYS A 385 12.31 0.14 -36.37
CA LYS A 385 11.81 1.36 -35.73
C LYS A 385 12.67 1.76 -34.52
N ILE A 386 12.98 0.82 -33.63
CA ILE A 386 13.87 1.07 -32.48
C ILE A 386 15.26 1.49 -32.94
N MET A 387 15.87 0.76 -33.87
CA MET A 387 17.23 1.03 -34.35
C MET A 387 17.32 2.37 -35.07
N ASN A 388 16.30 2.77 -35.83
CA ASN A 388 16.22 4.09 -36.47
C ASN A 388 16.16 5.24 -35.46
N SER A 389 15.63 4.99 -34.26
CA SER A 389 15.59 5.94 -33.14
C SER A 389 16.82 5.86 -32.22
N SER A 390 17.74 4.94 -32.50
CA SER A 390 18.93 4.67 -31.69
C SER A 390 20.19 5.24 -32.33
N CYS A 391 21.23 5.47 -31.53
CA CYS A 391 22.54 5.85 -32.03
C CYS A 391 23.37 4.63 -32.48
N GLU A 392 24.43 4.88 -33.27
CA GLU A 392 25.32 3.84 -33.79
C GLU A 392 25.91 2.95 -32.68
N HIS A 393 26.27 3.53 -31.53
CA HIS A 393 26.81 2.78 -30.40
C HIS A 393 25.79 1.86 -29.74
N THR A 394 24.53 2.33 -29.58
CA THR A 394 23.43 1.49 -29.10
C THR A 394 23.19 0.32 -30.04
N THR A 395 23.12 0.59 -31.35
CA THR A 395 22.91 -0.45 -32.37
C THR A 395 24.03 -1.49 -32.37
N ARG A 396 25.31 -1.06 -32.34
CA ARG A 396 26.46 -1.97 -32.25
C ARG A 396 26.42 -2.83 -30.99
N THR A 397 26.11 -2.22 -29.85
CA THR A 397 26.03 -2.91 -28.56
C THR A 397 24.87 -3.91 -28.55
N ALA A 398 23.72 -3.54 -29.14
CA ALA A 398 22.56 -4.42 -29.27
C ALA A 398 22.87 -5.66 -30.12
N TYR A 399 23.55 -5.50 -31.25
CA TYR A 399 24.00 -6.64 -32.07
C TYR A 399 25.01 -7.53 -31.32
N ALA A 400 26.00 -6.93 -30.65
CA ALA A 400 26.95 -7.69 -29.85
C ALA A 400 26.28 -8.48 -28.71
N LEU A 401 25.24 -7.91 -28.09
CA LEU A 401 24.46 -8.58 -27.06
C LEU A 401 23.60 -9.71 -27.64
N ARG A 402 22.97 -9.51 -28.80
CA ARG A 402 22.26 -10.57 -29.53
C ARG A 402 23.19 -11.75 -29.82
N ASP A 403 24.36 -11.49 -30.42
CA ASP A 403 25.31 -12.54 -30.79
C ASP A 403 25.83 -13.30 -29.57
N LEU A 404 25.93 -12.63 -28.40
CA LEU A 404 26.22 -13.28 -27.13
C LEU A 404 25.05 -14.17 -26.67
N MET A 405 23.81 -13.69 -26.79
CA MET A 405 22.62 -14.46 -26.39
C MET A 405 22.42 -15.72 -27.20
N GLU A 406 22.73 -15.70 -28.50
CA GLU A 406 22.70 -16.89 -29.38
C GLU A 406 23.69 -17.97 -28.92
N GLN A 407 24.72 -17.60 -28.13
CA GLN A 407 25.70 -18.52 -27.55
C GLN A 407 25.34 -18.94 -26.11
N LEU A 408 24.33 -18.33 -25.51
CA LEU A 408 23.89 -18.58 -24.14
C LEU A 408 22.49 -19.22 -24.15
N ASP A 409 22.00 -19.56 -22.95
CA ASP A 409 20.60 -19.92 -22.78
C ASP A 409 19.72 -18.66 -22.95
N ILE A 410 19.01 -18.59 -24.09
CA ILE A 410 18.13 -17.47 -24.44
C ILE A 410 16.99 -17.34 -23.42
N GLN A 411 16.41 -18.45 -22.93
CA GLN A 411 15.29 -18.42 -21.99
C GLN A 411 15.74 -17.85 -20.63
N ALA A 412 16.81 -18.41 -20.06
CA ALA A 412 17.34 -17.97 -18.76
C ALA A 412 17.85 -16.52 -18.79
N THR A 413 18.48 -16.13 -19.90
CA THR A 413 18.95 -14.75 -20.11
C THR A 413 17.79 -13.77 -20.23
N THR A 414 16.71 -14.17 -20.91
CA THR A 414 15.49 -13.37 -21.04
C THR A 414 14.78 -13.23 -19.69
N LEU A 415 14.70 -14.30 -18.90
CA LEU A 415 14.13 -14.27 -17.56
C LEU A 415 14.81 -13.23 -16.66
N GLU A 416 16.15 -13.21 -16.66
CA GLU A 416 16.90 -12.23 -15.87
C GLU A 416 16.65 -10.80 -16.37
N SER A 417 16.57 -10.59 -17.68
CA SER A 417 16.27 -9.26 -18.25
C SER A 417 14.88 -8.77 -17.87
N VAL A 418 13.83 -9.60 -18.05
CA VAL A 418 12.45 -9.20 -17.75
C VAL A 418 12.27 -8.94 -16.24
N LYS A 419 12.89 -9.74 -15.37
CA LYS A 419 12.92 -9.46 -13.92
C LYS A 419 13.47 -8.07 -13.59
N ARG A 420 14.48 -7.61 -14.34
CA ARG A 420 15.04 -6.26 -14.16
C ARG A 420 14.17 -5.17 -14.78
N LEU A 421 13.48 -5.44 -15.90
CA LEU A 421 12.50 -4.50 -16.46
C LEU A 421 11.35 -4.21 -15.47
N THR A 422 10.91 -5.19 -14.69
CA THR A 422 9.90 -4.98 -13.64
C THR A 422 10.35 -3.93 -12.60
N CYS A 423 11.65 -3.80 -12.31
CA CYS A 423 12.17 -2.78 -11.40
C CYS A 423 12.08 -1.35 -11.96
N LEU A 424 11.94 -1.19 -13.28
CA LEU A 424 11.83 0.12 -13.93
C LEU A 424 10.39 0.63 -13.99
N LYS A 425 9.39 -0.19 -13.66
CA LYS A 425 7.97 0.11 -13.91
C LYS A 425 7.47 1.44 -13.32
N ASP A 426 8.02 1.94 -12.23
CA ASP A 426 7.60 3.22 -11.61
C ASP A 426 8.51 4.42 -11.96
N HIS A 427 9.48 4.21 -12.86
CA HIS A 427 10.51 5.19 -13.21
C HIS A 427 10.54 5.54 -14.72
N LEU A 428 9.52 5.12 -15.47
CA LEU A 428 9.39 5.42 -16.90
C LEU A 428 8.54 6.67 -17.11
N ASN A 429 8.66 7.30 -18.28
CA ASN A 429 7.64 8.22 -18.79
C ASN A 429 6.68 7.49 -19.75
N ASN A 430 5.60 8.14 -20.20
CA ASN A 430 4.59 7.51 -21.08
C ASN A 430 5.20 6.96 -22.38
N GLU A 431 6.11 7.68 -23.04
CA GLU A 431 6.75 7.22 -24.29
C GLU A 431 7.63 5.98 -24.05
N GLN A 432 8.40 5.97 -22.96
CA GLN A 432 9.25 4.84 -22.57
C GLN A 432 8.41 3.63 -22.15
N ALA A 433 7.36 3.85 -21.37
CA ALA A 433 6.39 2.82 -21.00
C ALA A 433 5.76 2.21 -22.25
N ASN A 434 5.46 3.01 -23.28
CA ASN A 434 4.94 2.54 -24.55
C ASN A 434 5.96 1.67 -25.31
N LEU A 435 7.24 2.05 -25.33
CA LEU A 435 8.30 1.23 -25.92
C LEU A 435 8.43 -0.13 -25.22
N VAL A 436 8.49 -0.14 -23.89
CA VAL A 436 8.55 -1.40 -23.12
C VAL A 436 7.29 -2.24 -23.36
N PHE A 437 6.11 -1.61 -23.38
CA PHE A 437 4.85 -2.27 -23.66
C PHE A 437 4.84 -2.97 -25.03
N GLN A 438 5.22 -2.27 -26.10
CA GLN A 438 5.27 -2.85 -27.45
C GLN A 438 6.23 -4.05 -27.53
N SER A 439 7.40 -3.95 -26.88
CA SER A 439 8.37 -5.04 -26.79
C SER A 439 7.78 -6.27 -26.07
N LEU A 440 7.16 -6.07 -24.91
CA LEU A 440 6.57 -7.17 -24.13
C LEU A 440 5.32 -7.75 -24.80
N PHE A 441 4.54 -6.93 -25.49
CA PHE A 441 3.38 -7.39 -26.27
C PHE A 441 3.79 -8.35 -27.39
N LEU A 442 4.88 -8.06 -28.13
CA LEU A 442 5.38 -8.95 -29.18
C LEU A 442 5.74 -10.33 -28.64
N ILE A 443 6.34 -10.40 -27.45
CA ILE A 443 6.61 -11.67 -26.77
C ILE A 443 5.32 -12.42 -26.42
N LEU A 444 4.33 -11.72 -25.84
CA LEU A 444 3.03 -12.32 -25.51
C LEU A 444 2.32 -12.83 -26.77
N LYS A 445 2.44 -12.10 -27.87
CA LYS A 445 1.85 -12.48 -29.15
C LYS A 445 2.53 -13.73 -29.73
N GLU A 446 3.85 -13.83 -29.65
CA GLU A 446 4.55 -15.05 -30.06
C GLU A 446 4.14 -16.24 -29.17
N TYR A 447 3.95 -16.00 -27.88
CA TYR A 447 3.49 -17.02 -26.94
C TYR A 447 2.01 -17.42 -27.14
N SER A 448 1.21 -16.67 -27.91
CA SER A 448 -0.17 -17.08 -28.25
C SER A 448 -0.17 -18.43 -29.00
N PRO A 449 -0.99 -19.42 -28.59
CA PRO A 449 -1.12 -20.67 -29.32
C PRO A 449 -1.87 -20.53 -30.65
N ILE A 450 -2.50 -19.36 -30.89
CA ILE A 450 -3.26 -19.03 -32.09
C ILE A 450 -2.49 -18.00 -32.91
N ASP A 451 -2.40 -18.21 -34.22
CA ASP A 451 -1.74 -17.33 -35.18
C ASP A 451 -2.63 -16.16 -35.69
N ASP A 452 -2.13 -15.36 -36.66
CA ASP A 452 -2.87 -14.22 -37.22
C ASP A 452 -4.07 -14.65 -38.09
N ASP A 453 -4.07 -15.89 -38.59
CA ASP A 453 -5.16 -16.47 -39.38
C ASP A 453 -6.25 -17.09 -38.47
N GLY A 454 -5.99 -17.18 -37.16
CA GLY A 454 -6.91 -17.74 -36.17
C GLY A 454 -6.77 -19.24 -35.97
N GLU A 455 -5.73 -19.84 -36.55
CA GLU A 455 -5.45 -21.28 -36.51
C GLU A 455 -4.48 -21.62 -35.36
N TRP A 456 -4.51 -22.88 -34.92
CA TRP A 456 -3.57 -23.36 -33.92
C TRP A 456 -2.16 -23.49 -34.49
N LYS A 457 -1.17 -22.92 -33.81
CA LYS A 457 0.24 -23.09 -34.19
C LYS A 457 0.66 -24.56 -34.10
N ASN A 458 1.32 -25.06 -35.14
CA ASN A 458 1.96 -26.37 -35.14
C ASN A 458 3.25 -26.33 -34.28
N GLU A 459 3.11 -26.43 -32.96
CA GLU A 459 4.26 -26.49 -32.04
C GLU A 459 4.73 -27.95 -31.85
N GLU A 460 6.03 -28.21 -32.02
CA GLU A 460 6.63 -29.55 -31.83
C GLU A 460 6.56 -30.04 -30.37
N ASN A 461 6.44 -29.13 -29.40
CA ASN A 461 6.28 -29.42 -27.97
C ASN A 461 5.17 -28.55 -27.35
N PRO A 462 3.94 -29.07 -27.15
CA PRO A 462 2.82 -28.29 -26.63
C PRO A 462 2.89 -28.05 -25.11
N VAL A 463 3.85 -28.65 -24.40
CA VAL A 463 4.04 -28.48 -22.96
C VAL A 463 5.11 -27.43 -22.72
N ASP A 464 4.71 -26.31 -22.12
CA ASP A 464 5.65 -25.28 -21.71
C ASP A 464 6.49 -25.74 -20.52
N ASP A 465 7.79 -25.51 -20.59
CA ASP A 465 8.68 -25.68 -19.45
C ASP A 465 8.38 -24.62 -18.36
N GLN A 466 8.81 -24.90 -17.12
CA GLN A 466 8.56 -24.01 -15.98
C GLN A 466 9.20 -22.62 -16.17
N GLU A 467 10.34 -22.55 -16.85
CA GLU A 467 11.10 -21.30 -17.03
C GLU A 467 10.40 -20.36 -18.02
N LYS A 468 9.86 -20.89 -19.11
CA LYS A 468 9.01 -20.22 -20.09
C LYS A 468 7.75 -19.66 -19.45
N VAL A 469 7.07 -20.44 -18.61
CA VAL A 469 5.90 -19.94 -17.84
C VAL A 469 6.32 -18.81 -16.89
N LEU A 470 7.50 -18.91 -16.25
CA LEU A 470 8.02 -17.84 -15.39
C LEU A 470 8.34 -16.56 -16.17
N VAL A 471 9.02 -16.66 -17.33
CA VAL A 471 9.27 -15.52 -18.22
C VAL A 471 7.96 -14.83 -18.55
N MET A 472 6.96 -15.59 -19.01
CA MET A 472 5.66 -15.04 -19.40
C MET A 472 4.91 -14.44 -18.21
N THR A 473 5.07 -15.00 -17.01
CA THR A 473 4.50 -14.42 -15.78
C THR A 473 5.08 -13.03 -15.50
N TYR A 474 6.40 -12.85 -15.60
CA TYR A 474 7.02 -11.52 -15.42
C TYR A 474 6.68 -10.54 -16.56
N VAL A 475 6.60 -11.04 -17.80
CA VAL A 475 6.18 -10.24 -18.95
C VAL A 475 4.76 -9.70 -18.71
N LEU A 476 3.84 -10.57 -18.32
CA LEU A 476 2.43 -10.21 -18.11
C LEU A 476 2.24 -9.29 -16.88
N ASP A 477 2.95 -9.52 -15.79
CA ASP A 477 2.95 -8.65 -14.60
C ASP A 477 3.47 -7.24 -14.94
N THR A 478 4.54 -7.17 -15.74
CA THR A 478 5.09 -5.89 -16.20
C THR A 478 4.10 -5.18 -17.14
N VAL A 479 3.50 -5.90 -18.09
CA VAL A 479 2.44 -5.35 -18.97
C VAL A 479 1.27 -4.82 -18.16
N LEU A 480 0.78 -5.58 -17.18
CA LEU A 480 -0.30 -5.17 -16.28
C LEU A 480 0.03 -3.85 -15.57
N SER A 481 1.24 -3.76 -15.01
CA SER A 481 1.69 -2.53 -14.34
C SER A 481 1.75 -1.34 -15.30
N LEU A 482 2.22 -1.55 -16.54
CA LEU A 482 2.34 -0.49 -17.53
C LEU A 482 0.97 0.06 -17.95
N VAL A 483 0.01 -0.81 -18.27
CA VAL A 483 -1.35 -0.39 -18.67
C VAL A 483 -2.16 0.19 -17.51
N LYS A 484 -1.83 -0.17 -16.27
CA LYS A 484 -2.47 0.38 -15.07
C LYS A 484 -1.97 1.80 -14.77
N ASN A 485 -0.66 2.00 -14.77
CA ASN A 485 0.00 3.20 -14.24
C ASN A 485 0.31 4.27 -15.30
N TYR A 486 0.40 3.92 -16.59
CA TYR A 486 0.71 4.85 -17.69
C TYR A 486 -0.43 5.03 -18.68
N ASN A 487 -0.39 6.15 -19.40
CA ASN A 487 -1.36 6.48 -20.44
C ASN A 487 -0.93 5.91 -21.79
N ILE A 488 -1.02 4.58 -21.94
CA ILE A 488 -0.77 3.91 -23.22
C ILE A 488 -1.99 4.14 -24.13
N ASN A 489 -1.83 4.93 -25.20
CA ASN A 489 -2.91 5.28 -26.11
C ASN A 489 -2.85 4.44 -27.40
N TRP A 490 -4.01 4.08 -27.94
CA TRP A 490 -4.12 3.32 -29.20
C TRP A 490 -3.55 4.06 -30.41
N GLN A 491 -3.47 5.40 -30.34
CA GLN A 491 -2.85 6.23 -31.38
C GLN A 491 -1.33 5.99 -31.50
N GLU A 492 -0.67 5.68 -30.38
CA GLU A 492 0.78 5.47 -30.32
C GLU A 492 1.16 3.99 -30.32
N SER A 493 0.26 3.13 -29.87
CA SER A 493 0.41 1.67 -29.88
C SER A 493 -0.92 0.99 -30.21
N ILE A 494 -1.05 0.57 -31.46
CA ILE A 494 -2.21 -0.20 -31.95
C ILE A 494 -2.30 -1.55 -31.21
N GLU A 495 -1.16 -2.06 -30.74
CA GLU A 495 -1.04 -3.32 -30.00
C GLU A 495 -1.98 -3.38 -28.77
N VAL A 496 -2.26 -2.24 -28.13
CA VAL A 496 -3.17 -2.17 -26.97
C VAL A 496 -4.59 -2.64 -27.31
N LEU A 497 -5.04 -2.46 -28.56
CA LEU A 497 -6.36 -2.91 -29.03
C LEU A 497 -6.40 -4.44 -29.17
N CYS A 498 -5.25 -5.06 -29.48
CA CYS A 498 -5.13 -6.50 -29.64
C CYS A 498 -4.78 -7.23 -28.33
N LEU A 499 -4.38 -6.50 -27.29
CA LEU A 499 -3.93 -7.07 -26.00
C LEU A 499 -4.96 -8.02 -25.39
N TYR A 500 -6.24 -7.66 -25.44
CA TYR A 500 -7.33 -8.52 -24.97
C TYR A 500 -7.28 -9.90 -25.66
N THR A 501 -7.28 -9.89 -26.99
CA THR A 501 -7.35 -11.11 -27.81
C THR A 501 -6.13 -11.99 -27.59
N VAL A 502 -4.94 -11.40 -27.52
CA VAL A 502 -3.68 -12.13 -27.28
C VAL A 502 -3.71 -12.79 -25.91
N VAL A 503 -4.00 -12.04 -24.83
CA VAL A 503 -4.01 -12.58 -23.47
C VAL A 503 -5.10 -13.65 -23.30
N PHE A 504 -6.27 -13.45 -23.92
CA PHE A 504 -7.33 -14.46 -23.96
C PHE A 504 -6.87 -15.76 -24.62
N ASN A 505 -6.20 -15.67 -25.77
CA ASN A 505 -5.71 -16.84 -26.48
C ASN A 505 -4.61 -17.57 -25.70
N VAL A 506 -3.72 -16.83 -25.01
CA VAL A 506 -2.69 -17.42 -24.16
C VAL A 506 -3.30 -18.24 -23.01
N LEU A 507 -4.44 -17.83 -22.45
CA LEU A 507 -5.16 -18.60 -21.42
C LEU A 507 -5.66 -19.98 -21.88
N LYS A 508 -5.67 -20.26 -23.19
CA LYS A 508 -6.00 -21.59 -23.74
C LYS A 508 -4.86 -22.60 -23.60
N ARG A 509 -3.65 -22.16 -23.23
CA ARG A 509 -2.51 -23.06 -22.99
C ARG A 509 -2.70 -23.88 -21.71
N SER A 510 -2.15 -25.09 -21.71
CA SER A 510 -2.12 -25.96 -20.53
C SER A 510 -0.99 -25.58 -19.56
N ASN A 511 -1.08 -26.00 -18.30
CA ASN A 511 -0.02 -25.85 -17.27
C ASN A 511 0.39 -24.41 -16.89
N LEU A 512 -0.51 -23.44 -17.06
CA LEU A 512 -0.29 -22.08 -16.55
C LEU A 512 -0.34 -22.05 -15.02
N SER A 513 0.55 -21.27 -14.41
CA SER A 513 0.54 -21.07 -12.95
C SER A 513 -0.69 -20.27 -12.49
N CYS A 514 -1.14 -20.47 -11.24
CA CYS A 514 -2.23 -19.68 -10.64
C CYS A 514 -1.96 -18.17 -10.77
N LYS A 515 -0.74 -17.73 -10.43
CA LYS A 515 -0.32 -16.33 -10.55
C LYS A 515 -0.43 -15.79 -11.98
N PHE A 516 -0.06 -16.59 -12.98
CA PHE A 516 -0.20 -16.20 -14.38
C PHE A 516 -1.66 -15.96 -14.76
N VAL A 517 -2.54 -16.90 -14.43
CA VAL A 517 -3.98 -16.84 -14.75
C VAL A 517 -4.64 -15.62 -14.09
N VAL A 518 -4.36 -15.38 -12.80
CA VAL A 518 -4.83 -14.20 -12.06
C VAL A 518 -4.36 -12.90 -12.74
N THR A 519 -3.09 -12.82 -13.12
CA THR A 519 -2.54 -11.64 -13.79
C THR A 519 -3.18 -11.42 -15.17
N ALA A 520 -3.42 -12.50 -15.92
CA ALA A 520 -4.09 -12.45 -17.21
C ALA A 520 -5.52 -11.92 -17.11
N PHE A 521 -6.30 -12.38 -16.13
CA PHE A 521 -7.64 -11.85 -15.90
C PHE A 521 -7.64 -10.38 -15.52
N ASN A 522 -6.68 -9.95 -14.70
CA ASN A 522 -6.51 -8.53 -14.38
C ASN A 522 -6.17 -7.68 -15.61
N VAL A 523 -5.32 -8.19 -16.52
CA VAL A 523 -5.04 -7.52 -17.80
C VAL A 523 -6.31 -7.43 -18.66
N ILE A 524 -7.05 -8.53 -18.79
CA ILE A 524 -8.32 -8.55 -19.53
C ILE A 524 -9.32 -7.54 -18.96
N ALA A 525 -9.51 -7.53 -17.63
CA ALA A 525 -10.42 -6.61 -16.95
C ALA A 525 -10.04 -5.14 -17.20
N ILE A 526 -8.76 -4.79 -17.10
CA ILE A 526 -8.28 -3.43 -17.39
C ILE A 526 -8.49 -3.09 -18.87
N THR A 527 -8.21 -4.00 -19.79
CA THR A 527 -8.40 -3.75 -21.23
C THR A 527 -9.87 -3.54 -21.57
N VAL A 528 -10.79 -4.33 -20.99
CA VAL A 528 -12.23 -4.14 -21.13
C VAL A 528 -12.66 -2.76 -20.60
N LYS A 529 -12.10 -2.33 -19.46
CA LYS A 529 -12.45 -1.05 -18.82
C LYS A 529 -11.89 0.18 -19.54
N LYS A 530 -10.65 0.12 -20.04
CA LYS A 530 -9.92 1.28 -20.58
C LYS A 530 -9.92 1.39 -22.10
N PHE A 531 -9.84 0.27 -22.83
CA PHE A 531 -9.39 0.30 -24.23
C PHE A 531 -10.41 -0.19 -25.26
N ILE A 532 -11.54 -0.77 -24.86
CA ILE A 532 -12.62 -1.08 -25.80
C ILE A 532 -13.32 0.24 -26.16
N PRO A 533 -13.28 0.72 -27.42
CA PRO A 533 -14.02 1.90 -27.86
C PRO A 533 -15.49 1.54 -28.10
N PRO A 534 -16.46 2.41 -27.77
CA PRO A 534 -17.89 2.19 -28.03
C PRO A 534 -18.19 1.89 -29.50
N ASN A 535 -17.42 2.43 -30.44
CA ASN A 535 -17.64 2.22 -31.88
C ASN A 535 -17.26 0.81 -32.34
N LEU A 536 -16.36 0.12 -31.62
CA LEU A 536 -16.10 -1.30 -31.86
C LEU A 536 -17.21 -2.18 -31.29
N SER A 537 -18.06 -1.67 -30.38
CA SER A 537 -19.23 -2.41 -29.86
C SER A 537 -20.34 -2.60 -30.86
N LEU A 538 -20.46 -1.73 -31.86
CA LEU A 538 -21.40 -1.90 -32.97
C LEU A 538 -20.97 -3.02 -33.92
N LEU A 539 -19.68 -3.36 -33.92
CA LEU A 539 -19.11 -4.54 -34.60
C LEU A 539 -19.09 -5.78 -33.69
N MET A 540 -19.48 -5.65 -32.41
CA MET A 540 -19.56 -6.72 -31.40
C MET A 540 -20.86 -7.53 -31.45
N ASP A 541 -21.57 -7.54 -32.59
CA ASP A 541 -22.30 -8.76 -32.98
C ASP A 541 -21.24 -9.84 -33.23
N SER A 542 -20.72 -10.35 -32.13
CA SER A 542 -19.52 -11.17 -32.05
C SER A 542 -19.74 -12.37 -32.95
N LYS A 543 -19.05 -12.40 -34.10
CA LYS A 543 -19.06 -13.57 -34.97
C LYS A 543 -18.87 -14.82 -34.10
N PRO A 544 -19.68 -15.88 -34.29
CA PRO A 544 -19.49 -17.13 -33.56
C PRO A 544 -18.01 -17.55 -33.65
N GLY A 545 -17.39 -17.82 -32.49
CA GLY A 545 -15.97 -18.19 -32.41
C GLY A 545 -14.98 -17.03 -32.13
N SER A 546 -15.43 -15.77 -32.04
CA SER A 546 -14.55 -14.68 -31.57
C SER A 546 -14.20 -14.81 -30.09
N THR A 547 -13.02 -14.33 -29.68
CA THR A 547 -12.54 -14.37 -28.28
C THR A 547 -13.52 -13.70 -27.30
N MET A 548 -14.15 -12.59 -27.73
CA MET A 548 -15.20 -11.93 -26.97
C MET A 548 -16.42 -12.82 -26.76
N HIS A 549 -16.85 -13.59 -27.78
CA HIS A 549 -17.97 -14.53 -27.64
C HIS A 549 -17.65 -15.67 -26.67
N GLU A 550 -16.40 -16.12 -26.66
CA GLU A 550 -15.93 -17.21 -25.78
C GLU A 550 -15.64 -16.75 -24.35
N LEU A 551 -15.65 -15.44 -24.07
CA LEU A 551 -15.36 -14.90 -22.75
C LEU A 551 -16.27 -15.46 -21.66
N GLY A 552 -17.57 -15.58 -21.94
CA GLY A 552 -18.51 -16.14 -20.97
C GLY A 552 -18.17 -17.59 -20.60
N LYS A 553 -17.82 -18.43 -21.60
CA LYS A 553 -17.40 -19.82 -21.36
C LYS A 553 -16.09 -19.91 -20.58
N LEU A 554 -15.13 -19.02 -20.85
CA LEU A 554 -13.86 -18.96 -20.13
C LEU A 554 -14.08 -18.59 -18.65
N ILE A 555 -14.89 -17.56 -18.38
CA ILE A 555 -15.24 -17.15 -17.01
C ILE A 555 -15.92 -18.32 -16.29
N TYR A 556 -16.92 -18.94 -16.91
CA TYR A 556 -17.61 -20.11 -16.35
C TYR A 556 -16.63 -21.22 -15.94
N MET A 557 -15.71 -21.58 -16.84
CA MET A 557 -14.72 -22.62 -16.57
C MET A 557 -13.80 -22.25 -15.40
N LYS A 558 -13.38 -20.99 -15.29
CA LYS A 558 -12.44 -20.53 -14.26
C LYS A 558 -13.08 -20.22 -12.92
N MET A 559 -14.39 -19.97 -12.88
CA MET A 559 -15.16 -19.95 -11.63
C MET A 559 -15.21 -21.32 -10.93
N HIS A 560 -14.90 -22.41 -11.64
CA HIS A 560 -14.82 -23.77 -11.10
C HIS A 560 -13.37 -24.25 -10.90
N ASP A 561 -12.38 -23.34 -10.90
CA ASP A 561 -10.98 -23.70 -10.66
C ASP A 561 -10.75 -24.10 -9.19
N LEU A 562 -9.80 -25.00 -8.94
CA LEU A 562 -9.47 -25.46 -7.58
C LEU A 562 -8.85 -24.33 -6.75
N ASN A 563 -8.09 -23.44 -7.39
CA ASN A 563 -7.44 -22.32 -6.72
C ASN A 563 -8.43 -21.18 -6.52
N TRP A 564 -8.63 -20.76 -5.27
CA TRP A 564 -9.60 -19.73 -4.94
C TRP A 564 -9.22 -18.37 -5.54
N GLU A 565 -7.94 -18.06 -5.71
CA GLU A 565 -7.47 -16.82 -6.32
C GLU A 565 -7.91 -16.70 -7.79
N VAL A 566 -8.00 -17.84 -8.49
CA VAL A 566 -8.49 -17.90 -9.87
C VAL A 566 -10.01 -17.72 -9.90
N ARG A 567 -10.75 -18.37 -8.98
CA ARG A 567 -12.20 -18.20 -8.84
C ARG A 567 -12.55 -16.74 -8.55
N ASP A 568 -11.85 -16.13 -7.59
CA ASP A 568 -11.98 -14.73 -7.20
C ASP A 568 -11.71 -13.78 -8.38
N SER A 569 -10.59 -13.98 -9.09
CA SER A 569 -10.25 -13.16 -10.26
C SER A 569 -11.23 -13.31 -11.42
N ALA A 570 -11.82 -14.50 -11.60
CA ALA A 570 -12.86 -14.73 -12.60
C ALA A 570 -14.15 -13.99 -12.26
N LEU A 571 -14.53 -13.94 -10.97
CA LEU A 571 -15.65 -13.15 -10.46
C LEU A 571 -15.42 -11.65 -10.57
N GLU A 572 -14.23 -11.15 -10.26
CA GLU A 572 -13.89 -9.74 -10.45
C GLU A 572 -13.97 -9.34 -11.94
N LEU A 573 -13.54 -10.22 -12.86
CA LEU A 573 -13.76 -10.00 -14.29
C LEU A 573 -15.25 -10.01 -14.66
N LEU A 574 -16.05 -10.93 -14.13
CA LEU A 574 -17.50 -10.96 -14.31
C LEU A 574 -18.16 -9.68 -13.81
N TYR A 575 -17.76 -9.18 -12.64
CA TYR A 575 -18.22 -7.92 -12.07
C TYR A 575 -17.92 -6.75 -13.03
N VAL A 576 -16.69 -6.64 -13.52
CA VAL A 576 -16.29 -5.60 -14.49
C VAL A 576 -17.13 -5.69 -15.77
N CYS A 577 -17.31 -6.89 -16.33
CA CYS A 577 -18.15 -7.09 -17.51
C CYS A 577 -19.62 -6.70 -17.25
N THR A 578 -20.16 -7.04 -16.08
CA THR A 578 -21.55 -6.74 -15.70
C THR A 578 -21.78 -5.24 -15.53
N ASP A 579 -20.91 -4.55 -14.78
CA ASP A 579 -21.00 -3.11 -14.54
C ASP A 579 -20.85 -2.31 -15.85
N ILE A 580 -19.88 -2.70 -16.68
CA ILE A 580 -19.66 -2.08 -17.99
C ILE A 580 -20.82 -2.38 -18.96
N SER A 581 -21.50 -3.51 -18.82
CA SER A 581 -22.67 -3.85 -19.64
C SER A 581 -23.88 -2.95 -19.39
N PHE A 582 -23.96 -2.35 -18.20
CA PHE A 582 -24.97 -1.35 -17.85
C PHE A 582 -24.62 0.03 -18.42
N ILE A 583 -23.34 0.44 -18.34
CA ILE A 583 -22.92 1.81 -18.65
C ILE A 583 -22.57 2.01 -20.12
N LYS A 584 -21.80 1.09 -20.73
CA LYS A 584 -21.12 1.32 -22.02
C LYS A 584 -21.31 0.21 -23.06
N PHE A 585 -21.38 -1.07 -22.66
CA PHE A 585 -21.34 -2.21 -23.60
C PHE A 585 -22.46 -3.25 -23.36
N PRO A 586 -23.72 -2.95 -23.76
CA PRO A 586 -24.84 -3.89 -23.63
C PRO A 586 -24.66 -5.30 -24.21
N PRO A 587 -23.84 -5.55 -25.28
CA PRO A 587 -23.65 -6.92 -25.79
C PRO A 587 -23.13 -7.94 -24.76
N PHE A 588 -22.41 -7.50 -23.71
CA PHE A 588 -21.98 -8.40 -22.63
C PHE A 588 -23.16 -9.04 -21.89
N GLN A 589 -24.33 -8.38 -21.83
CA GLN A 589 -25.53 -8.94 -21.18
C GLN A 589 -25.93 -10.28 -21.81
N HIS A 590 -25.91 -10.38 -23.14
CA HIS A 590 -26.25 -11.63 -23.84
C HIS A 590 -25.24 -12.75 -23.54
N GLN A 591 -23.94 -12.42 -23.46
CA GLN A 591 -22.89 -13.41 -23.17
C GLN A 591 -22.95 -13.92 -21.72
N ILE A 592 -23.25 -13.01 -20.79
CA ILE A 592 -23.43 -13.33 -19.37
C ILE A 592 -24.66 -14.24 -19.21
N LEU A 593 -25.77 -13.94 -19.89
CA LEU A 593 -26.98 -14.76 -19.90
C LEU A 593 -26.74 -16.14 -20.52
N SER A 594 -26.11 -16.18 -21.72
CA SER A 594 -25.93 -17.43 -22.45
C SER A 594 -25.03 -18.45 -21.73
N SER A 595 -24.16 -17.98 -20.84
CA SER A 595 -23.25 -18.81 -20.04
C SER A 595 -23.72 -18.99 -18.58
N ASN A 596 -24.93 -18.54 -18.25
CA ASN A 596 -25.54 -18.60 -16.91
C ASN A 596 -24.68 -18.05 -15.75
N LEU A 597 -23.84 -17.04 -16.01
CA LEU A 597 -22.75 -16.66 -15.09
C LEU A 597 -23.23 -16.08 -13.76
N ILE A 598 -24.30 -15.28 -13.78
CA ILE A 598 -24.83 -14.64 -12.56
C ILE A 598 -25.41 -15.69 -11.60
N ASN A 599 -25.99 -16.78 -12.11
CA ASN A 599 -26.55 -17.84 -11.26
C ASN A 599 -25.44 -18.71 -10.66
N VAL A 600 -24.34 -18.93 -11.40
CA VAL A 600 -23.13 -19.54 -10.83
C VAL A 600 -22.56 -18.63 -9.73
N ALA A 601 -22.46 -17.31 -9.97
CA ALA A 601 -22.02 -16.37 -8.95
C ALA A 601 -22.94 -16.40 -7.71
N ALA A 602 -24.26 -16.48 -7.89
CA ALA A 602 -25.20 -16.62 -6.78
C ALA A 602 -24.94 -17.89 -5.96
N THR A 603 -24.71 -19.01 -6.63
CA THR A 603 -24.36 -20.28 -5.98
C THR A 603 -23.06 -20.17 -5.19
N MET A 604 -22.04 -19.49 -5.73
CA MET A 604 -20.76 -19.27 -5.04
C MET A 604 -20.88 -18.30 -3.86
N ALA A 605 -21.67 -17.23 -3.97
CA ALA A 605 -21.94 -16.29 -2.87
C ALA A 605 -22.55 -17.00 -1.65
N LEU A 606 -23.41 -17.97 -1.90
CA LEU A 606 -24.11 -18.75 -0.87
C LEU A 606 -23.22 -19.85 -0.29
N ASN A 607 -22.47 -20.57 -1.14
CA ASN A 607 -21.90 -21.88 -0.78
C ASN A 607 -20.36 -22.00 -0.86
N ASP A 608 -19.62 -21.03 -1.42
CA ASP A 608 -18.15 -21.17 -1.52
C ASP A 608 -17.50 -21.17 -0.12
N HIS A 609 -16.47 -21.98 0.07
CA HIS A 609 -15.74 -22.09 1.33
C HIS A 609 -14.88 -20.85 1.62
N GLU A 610 -14.47 -20.13 0.57
CA GLU A 610 -13.56 -18.99 0.68
C GLU A 610 -14.33 -17.66 0.71
N PHE A 611 -14.19 -16.92 1.80
CA PHE A 611 -14.95 -15.69 2.03
C PHE A 611 -14.65 -14.59 1.01
N TYR A 612 -13.42 -14.50 0.51
CA TYR A 612 -13.06 -13.55 -0.57
C TYR A 612 -13.82 -13.85 -1.87
N VAL A 613 -13.94 -15.13 -2.23
CA VAL A 613 -14.70 -15.57 -3.40
C VAL A 613 -16.19 -15.22 -3.22
N ARG A 614 -16.74 -15.45 -2.02
CA ARG A 614 -18.13 -15.05 -1.70
C ARG A 614 -18.35 -13.55 -1.84
N VAL A 615 -17.41 -12.72 -1.37
CA VAL A 615 -17.47 -11.26 -1.51
C VAL A 615 -17.50 -10.84 -2.98
N SER A 616 -16.58 -11.37 -3.80
CA SER A 616 -16.54 -11.04 -5.23
C SER A 616 -17.79 -11.52 -5.97
N ALA A 617 -18.34 -12.68 -5.57
CA ALA A 617 -19.61 -13.17 -6.08
C ALA A 617 -20.79 -12.27 -5.70
N LEU A 618 -20.86 -11.79 -4.46
CA LEU A 618 -21.86 -10.82 -4.01
C LEU A 618 -21.79 -9.52 -4.83
N LYS A 619 -20.59 -8.99 -5.10
CA LYS A 619 -20.43 -7.82 -5.98
C LYS A 619 -21.05 -8.04 -7.37
N CYS A 620 -20.90 -9.24 -7.95
CA CYS A 620 -21.55 -9.57 -9.21
C CYS A 620 -23.08 -9.51 -9.11
N LEU A 621 -23.67 -9.99 -8.00
CA LEU A 621 -25.12 -9.91 -7.77
C LEU A 621 -25.59 -8.46 -7.62
N GLY A 622 -24.83 -7.63 -6.89
CA GLY A 622 -25.06 -6.19 -6.81
C GLY A 622 -25.10 -5.57 -8.21
N ALA A 623 -24.03 -5.76 -9.00
CA ALA A 623 -23.96 -5.22 -10.35
C ALA A 623 -25.09 -5.72 -11.26
N ALA A 624 -25.50 -6.99 -11.13
CA ALA A 624 -26.62 -7.55 -11.88
C ALA A 624 -27.97 -6.87 -11.56
N SER A 625 -28.15 -6.33 -10.35
CA SER A 625 -29.37 -5.60 -9.98
C SER A 625 -29.65 -4.36 -10.85
N LYS A 626 -28.60 -3.79 -11.46
CA LYS A 626 -28.69 -2.62 -12.36
C LYS A 626 -29.18 -3.01 -13.76
N VAL A 627 -29.10 -4.29 -14.13
CA VAL A 627 -29.39 -4.81 -15.47
C VAL A 627 -30.61 -5.73 -15.41
N SER A 628 -31.80 -5.22 -15.77
CA SER A 628 -33.07 -5.96 -15.62
C SER A 628 -33.06 -7.39 -16.18
N PRO A 629 -32.56 -7.65 -17.40
CA PRO A 629 -32.53 -9.02 -17.93
C PRO A 629 -31.72 -10.02 -17.08
N LEU A 630 -30.60 -9.56 -16.51
CA LEU A 630 -29.75 -10.40 -15.65
C LEU A 630 -30.42 -10.70 -14.33
N TRP A 631 -31.03 -9.67 -13.73
CA TRP A 631 -31.74 -9.82 -12.47
C TRP A 631 -32.98 -10.72 -12.59
N GLU A 632 -33.76 -10.55 -13.65
CA GLU A 632 -34.94 -11.39 -13.91
C GLU A 632 -34.55 -12.86 -14.06
N HIS A 633 -33.49 -13.15 -14.84
CA HIS A 633 -32.94 -14.49 -14.99
C HIS A 633 -32.46 -15.09 -13.66
N LEU A 634 -31.80 -14.29 -12.83
CA LEU A 634 -31.39 -14.71 -11.48
C LEU A 634 -32.59 -15.07 -10.61
N THR A 635 -33.62 -14.24 -10.57
CA THR A 635 -34.82 -14.49 -9.75
C THR A 635 -35.65 -15.68 -10.22
N GLN A 636 -35.52 -16.09 -11.48
CA GLN A 636 -36.19 -17.29 -12.00
C GLN A 636 -35.58 -18.58 -11.41
N GLU A 637 -34.25 -18.67 -11.33
CA GLU A 637 -33.56 -19.84 -10.75
C GLU A 637 -33.46 -19.74 -9.21
N HIS A 638 -33.23 -18.54 -8.67
CA HIS A 638 -33.09 -18.27 -7.24
C HIS A 638 -34.22 -17.36 -6.73
N GLN A 639 -35.42 -17.92 -6.61
CA GLN A 639 -36.61 -17.16 -6.19
C GLN A 639 -36.46 -16.51 -4.80
N THR A 640 -35.68 -17.11 -3.90
CA THR A 640 -35.47 -16.66 -2.51
C THR A 640 -34.16 -15.89 -2.33
N ILE A 641 -33.49 -15.44 -3.40
CA ILE A 641 -32.17 -14.77 -3.30
C ILE A 641 -32.17 -13.57 -2.35
N GLN A 642 -33.27 -12.81 -2.32
CA GLN A 642 -33.43 -11.65 -1.44
C GLN A 642 -33.42 -12.05 0.05
N GLU A 643 -34.08 -13.15 0.40
CA GLU A 643 -34.12 -13.70 1.76
C GLU A 643 -32.78 -14.32 2.15
N GLN A 644 -32.12 -14.99 1.20
CA GLN A 644 -30.78 -15.55 1.40
C GLN A 644 -29.73 -14.45 1.64
N LEU A 645 -29.81 -13.31 0.97
CA LEU A 645 -28.94 -12.15 1.21
C LEU A 645 -29.15 -11.56 2.61
N LEU A 646 -30.39 -11.51 3.10
CA LEU A 646 -30.69 -11.10 4.48
C LEU A 646 -30.13 -12.10 5.50
N SER A 647 -30.20 -13.40 5.20
CA SER A 647 -29.58 -14.44 6.02
C SER A 647 -28.07 -14.28 6.08
N ILE A 648 -27.41 -13.97 4.96
CA ILE A 648 -25.96 -13.67 4.95
C ILE A 648 -25.66 -12.46 5.84
N LEU A 649 -26.43 -11.37 5.71
CA LEU A 649 -26.24 -10.17 6.53
C LEU A 649 -26.42 -10.45 8.03
N SER A 650 -27.24 -11.42 8.42
CA SER A 650 -27.55 -11.68 9.83
C SER A 650 -26.66 -12.74 10.47
N ASN A 651 -26.32 -13.78 9.71
CA ASN A 651 -25.82 -15.03 10.26
C ASN A 651 -24.38 -15.36 9.83
N ASN A 652 -23.83 -14.66 8.82
CA ASN A 652 -22.49 -14.99 8.34
C ASN A 652 -21.43 -14.64 9.41
N PRO A 653 -20.46 -15.52 9.70
CA PRO A 653 -19.44 -15.24 10.72
C PRO A 653 -18.54 -14.06 10.33
N GLU A 654 -18.25 -13.89 9.03
CA GLU A 654 -17.27 -12.93 8.55
C GLU A 654 -17.86 -11.55 8.24
N GLY A 655 -17.32 -10.52 8.89
CA GLY A 655 -17.77 -9.14 8.71
C GLY A 655 -17.60 -8.63 7.27
N ILE A 656 -16.56 -9.09 6.55
CA ILE A 656 -16.34 -8.70 5.15
C ILE A 656 -17.47 -9.17 4.22
N VAL A 657 -18.06 -10.34 4.51
CA VAL A 657 -19.17 -10.90 3.72
C VAL A 657 -20.47 -10.19 4.08
N ARG A 658 -20.73 -9.96 5.38
CA ARG A 658 -21.91 -9.19 5.84
C ARG A 658 -21.92 -7.78 5.28
N LYS A 659 -20.77 -7.10 5.27
CA LYS A 659 -20.57 -5.77 4.66
C LYS A 659 -20.97 -5.77 3.19
N GLU A 660 -20.49 -6.74 2.42
CA GLU A 660 -20.80 -6.79 1.00
C GLU A 660 -22.26 -7.18 0.75
N ALA A 661 -22.84 -8.10 1.54
CA ALA A 661 -24.27 -8.39 1.47
C ALA A 661 -25.13 -7.14 1.75
N CYS A 662 -24.73 -6.31 2.72
CA CYS A 662 -25.35 -5.01 2.98
C CYS A 662 -25.24 -4.08 1.75
N ASN A 663 -24.08 -4.02 1.08
CA ASN A 663 -23.89 -3.24 -0.14
C ASN A 663 -24.80 -3.72 -1.29
N VAL A 664 -24.92 -5.04 -1.48
CA VAL A 664 -25.81 -5.63 -2.49
C VAL A 664 -27.27 -5.27 -2.21
N LEU A 665 -27.71 -5.37 -0.95
CA LEU A 665 -29.06 -4.97 -0.56
C LEU A 665 -29.33 -3.47 -0.80
N CYS A 666 -28.31 -2.62 -0.65
CA CYS A 666 -28.40 -1.20 -1.05
C CYS A 666 -28.64 -1.06 -2.55
N GLU A 667 -27.85 -1.76 -3.38
CA GLU A 667 -28.02 -1.69 -4.84
C GLU A 667 -29.37 -2.23 -5.28
N ILE A 668 -29.84 -3.31 -4.65
CA ILE A 668 -31.17 -3.88 -4.89
C ILE A 668 -32.27 -2.87 -4.55
N TYR A 669 -32.16 -2.17 -3.42
CA TYR A 669 -33.14 -1.15 -3.02
C TYR A 669 -33.23 0.01 -4.03
N GLN A 670 -32.11 0.39 -4.64
CA GLN A 670 -32.06 1.49 -5.61
C GLN A 670 -32.58 1.10 -6.99
N ASN A 671 -32.26 -0.11 -7.45
CA ASN A 671 -32.46 -0.49 -8.85
C ASN A 671 -33.72 -1.36 -9.06
N ILE A 672 -34.20 -2.07 -8.03
CA ILE A 672 -35.28 -3.06 -8.14
C ILE A 672 -36.52 -2.59 -7.37
N LYS A 673 -37.70 -2.84 -7.96
CA LYS A 673 -38.97 -2.61 -7.28
C LYS A 673 -39.23 -3.71 -6.25
N LEU A 674 -38.98 -3.38 -4.98
CA LEU A 674 -39.21 -4.28 -3.85
C LEU A 674 -40.69 -4.33 -3.42
N SER A 675 -41.13 -5.51 -2.95
CA SER A 675 -42.44 -5.67 -2.34
C SER A 675 -42.51 -4.92 -1.00
N ARG A 676 -43.72 -4.47 -0.61
CA ARG A 676 -43.90 -3.74 0.65
C ARG A 676 -43.49 -4.59 1.86
N ASN A 677 -43.80 -5.88 1.84
CA ASN A 677 -43.46 -6.79 2.93
C ASN A 677 -41.93 -6.95 3.06
N PHE A 678 -41.23 -7.13 1.93
CA PHE A 678 -39.78 -7.26 1.95
C PHE A 678 -39.09 -5.98 2.43
N LYS A 679 -39.59 -4.79 2.05
CA LYS A 679 -39.04 -3.52 2.55
C LYS A 679 -39.08 -3.41 4.08
N VAL A 680 -40.18 -3.83 4.70
CA VAL A 680 -40.31 -3.81 6.17
C VAL A 680 -39.26 -4.72 6.80
N ILE A 681 -39.12 -5.96 6.31
CA ILE A 681 -38.11 -6.91 6.80
C ILE A 681 -36.70 -6.36 6.61
N LEU A 682 -36.41 -5.76 5.45
CA LEU A 682 -35.11 -5.15 5.15
C LEU A 682 -34.80 -4.00 6.11
N TYR A 683 -35.76 -3.14 6.43
CA TYR A 683 -35.56 -2.05 7.38
C TYR A 683 -35.20 -2.60 8.77
N ASP A 684 -35.91 -3.61 9.27
CA ASP A 684 -35.63 -4.24 10.57
C ASP A 684 -34.19 -4.80 10.63
N HIS A 685 -33.76 -5.50 9.58
CA HIS A 685 -32.40 -6.04 9.48
C HIS A 685 -31.33 -4.94 9.39
N MET A 686 -31.62 -3.84 8.68
CA MET A 686 -30.70 -2.71 8.56
C MET A 686 -30.61 -1.88 9.86
N VAL A 687 -31.66 -1.84 10.68
CA VAL A 687 -31.58 -1.29 12.04
C VAL A 687 -30.66 -2.17 12.88
N SER A 688 -30.86 -3.49 12.87
CA SER A 688 -30.02 -4.44 13.60
C SER A 688 -28.56 -4.38 13.16
N ALA A 689 -28.29 -4.32 11.85
CA ALA A 689 -26.93 -4.26 11.31
C ALA A 689 -26.23 -2.93 11.65
N ALA A 690 -26.97 -1.81 11.67
CA ALA A 690 -26.40 -0.52 12.07
C ALA A 690 -26.10 -0.44 13.57
N LEU A 691 -26.94 -1.03 14.42
CA LEU A 691 -26.87 -0.85 15.88
C LEU A 691 -26.17 -1.99 16.63
N CYS A 692 -26.35 -3.23 16.19
CA CYS A 692 -25.94 -4.41 16.95
C CYS A 692 -24.81 -5.23 16.25
N ASP A 693 -24.38 -4.91 15.01
CA ASP A 693 -23.26 -5.63 14.38
C ASP A 693 -21.93 -5.25 15.03
N PHE A 694 -21.09 -6.26 15.28
CA PHE A 694 -19.77 -6.08 15.89
C PHE A 694 -18.76 -5.39 14.95
N HIS A 695 -18.89 -5.57 13.64
CA HIS A 695 -17.92 -5.04 12.67
C HIS A 695 -18.33 -3.64 12.21
N TRP A 696 -17.51 -2.65 12.56
CA TRP A 696 -17.74 -1.24 12.22
C TRP A 696 -17.96 -0.97 10.72
N GLU A 697 -17.31 -1.73 9.83
CA GLU A 697 -17.51 -1.60 8.38
C GLU A 697 -18.92 -1.98 7.94
N VAL A 698 -19.56 -2.95 8.61
CA VAL A 698 -20.95 -3.36 8.34
C VAL A 698 -21.91 -2.26 8.79
N GLN A 699 -21.66 -1.67 9.96
CA GLN A 699 -22.43 -0.53 10.47
C GLN A 699 -22.35 0.68 9.53
N LEU A 700 -21.17 0.95 8.96
CA LEU A 700 -21.01 2.00 7.93
C LEU A 700 -21.77 1.68 6.64
N SER A 701 -21.72 0.44 6.16
CA SER A 701 -22.53 0.01 5.00
C SER A 701 -24.03 0.14 5.27
N ALA A 702 -24.49 -0.14 6.49
CA ALA A 702 -25.89 0.07 6.90
C ALA A 702 -26.25 1.57 7.01
N LEU A 703 -25.34 2.42 7.45
CA LEU A 703 -25.53 3.88 7.41
C LEU A 703 -25.66 4.40 5.96
N LYS A 704 -24.88 3.85 5.04
CA LYS A 704 -25.02 4.14 3.60
C LYS A 704 -26.41 3.76 3.09
N PHE A 705 -26.97 2.62 3.53
CA PHE A 705 -28.35 2.24 3.24
C PHE A 705 -29.33 3.32 3.73
N TRP A 706 -29.21 3.78 4.97
CA TRP A 706 -30.11 4.81 5.51
C TRP A 706 -30.06 6.14 4.75
N LYS A 707 -28.86 6.55 4.31
CA LYS A 707 -28.70 7.70 3.41
C LYS A 707 -29.50 7.53 2.12
N ILE A 708 -29.45 6.35 1.51
CA ILE A 708 -30.20 6.02 0.29
C ILE A 708 -31.71 6.06 0.54
N VAL A 709 -32.18 5.53 1.68
CA VAL A 709 -33.61 5.55 2.05
C VAL A 709 -34.12 6.98 2.21
N ILE A 710 -33.37 7.85 2.90
CA ILE A 710 -33.71 9.27 3.06
C ILE A 710 -33.83 9.95 1.69
N GLN A 711 -32.84 9.76 0.82
CA GLN A 711 -32.85 10.33 -0.53
C GLN A 711 -34.04 9.82 -1.35
N SER A 712 -34.34 8.52 -1.29
CA SER A 712 -35.49 7.93 -1.96
C SER A 712 -36.82 8.56 -1.51
N PHE A 713 -37.03 8.74 -0.21
CA PHE A 713 -38.27 9.33 0.32
C PHE A 713 -38.41 10.80 -0.10
N LEU A 714 -37.32 11.56 -0.10
CA LEU A 714 -37.30 12.95 -0.55
C LEU A 714 -37.60 13.05 -2.06
N THR A 715 -36.99 12.20 -2.89
CA THR A 715 -37.25 12.15 -4.33
C THR A 715 -38.68 11.71 -4.65
N ASP A 716 -39.23 10.73 -3.93
CA ASP A 716 -40.61 10.28 -4.12
C ASP A 716 -41.65 11.37 -3.79
N GLN A 717 -41.33 12.29 -2.89
CA GLN A 717 -42.14 13.48 -2.59
C GLN A 717 -41.87 14.66 -3.53
N GLY A 718 -40.96 14.52 -4.50
CA GLY A 718 -40.73 15.47 -5.59
C GLY A 718 -39.50 16.37 -5.45
N MET A 719 -38.56 16.05 -4.55
CA MET A 719 -37.28 16.77 -4.46
C MET A 719 -36.34 16.35 -5.60
N LEU A 720 -35.73 17.33 -6.29
CA LEU A 720 -34.78 17.14 -7.37
C LEU A 720 -33.53 17.99 -7.10
N ASP A 721 -32.34 17.42 -7.28
CA ASP A 721 -31.05 18.11 -7.07
C ASP A 721 -30.94 18.85 -5.72
N GLY A 722 -31.48 18.25 -4.65
CA GLY A 722 -31.44 18.80 -3.29
C GLY A 722 -32.43 19.95 -3.02
N LYS A 723 -33.34 20.28 -3.95
CA LYS A 723 -34.36 21.32 -3.75
C LYS A 723 -35.73 20.88 -4.25
N PHE A 724 -36.79 21.43 -3.65
CA PHE A 724 -38.14 21.30 -4.17
C PHE A 724 -38.36 22.28 -5.33
N PRO A 725 -38.70 21.81 -6.54
CA PRO A 725 -39.07 22.69 -7.65
C PRO A 725 -40.39 23.43 -7.35
N PRO A 726 -40.68 24.57 -8.01
CA PRO A 726 -41.92 25.34 -7.76
C PRO A 726 -43.20 24.58 -8.13
N VAL A 727 -43.09 23.60 -9.04
CA VAL A 727 -44.16 22.67 -9.43
C VAL A 727 -43.60 21.27 -9.51
N THR A 728 -44.37 20.28 -9.05
CA THR A 728 -44.01 18.86 -9.20
C THR A 728 -45.23 18.04 -9.61
N PHE A 729 -45.00 16.94 -10.34
CA PHE A 729 -46.05 15.99 -10.65
C PHE A 729 -46.24 15.03 -9.48
N SER A 730 -47.37 15.13 -8.79
CA SER A 730 -47.69 14.20 -7.69
C SER A 730 -48.14 12.86 -8.26
N LYS A 731 -47.37 11.79 -8.00
CA LYS A 731 -47.75 10.41 -8.36
C LYS A 731 -49.04 9.96 -7.67
N GLU A 732 -49.30 10.43 -6.44
CA GLU A 732 -50.51 10.13 -5.65
C GLU A 732 -51.78 10.75 -6.28
N THR A 733 -51.71 12.03 -6.67
CA THR A 733 -52.89 12.75 -7.17
C THR A 733 -52.99 12.78 -8.70
N ARG A 734 -51.96 12.27 -9.40
CA ARG A 734 -51.80 12.28 -10.87
C ARG A 734 -52.01 13.69 -11.48
N LYS A 735 -51.61 14.74 -10.76
CA LYS A 735 -51.74 16.15 -11.15
C LYS A 735 -50.45 16.93 -10.88
N ILE A 736 -50.25 18.02 -11.62
CA ILE A 736 -49.20 19.00 -11.33
C ILE A 736 -49.63 19.80 -10.09
N VAL A 737 -48.86 19.70 -9.02
CA VAL A 737 -49.09 20.42 -7.76
C VAL A 737 -48.08 21.54 -7.65
N THR A 738 -48.56 22.76 -7.37
CA THR A 738 -47.71 23.89 -6.98
C THR A 738 -47.20 23.67 -5.55
N LEU A 739 -45.88 23.67 -5.39
CA LEU A 739 -45.23 23.46 -4.11
C LEU A 739 -45.06 24.81 -3.40
N ASN A 740 -46.05 25.17 -2.58
CA ASN A 740 -45.91 26.30 -1.66
C ASN A 740 -45.16 25.86 -0.37
N GLU A 741 -44.67 26.82 0.42
CA GLU A 741 -43.88 26.56 1.62
C GLU A 741 -44.62 25.64 2.61
N MET A 742 -45.94 25.82 2.78
CA MET A 742 -46.77 24.96 3.65
C MET A 742 -46.89 23.52 3.14
N GLU A 743 -47.02 23.30 1.82
CA GLU A 743 -47.11 21.97 1.23
C GLU A 743 -45.78 21.23 1.32
N ILE A 744 -44.66 21.93 1.13
CA ILE A 744 -43.32 21.38 1.31
C ILE A 744 -43.12 20.97 2.79
N GLN A 745 -43.51 21.83 3.73
CA GLN A 745 -43.47 21.52 5.17
C GLN A 745 -44.31 20.28 5.51
N ARG A 746 -45.54 20.19 4.97
CA ARG A 746 -46.42 19.03 5.16
C ARG A 746 -45.78 17.73 4.65
N ARG A 747 -45.16 17.76 3.47
CA ARG A 747 -44.49 16.58 2.89
C ARG A 747 -43.24 16.18 3.67
N LEU A 748 -42.42 17.14 4.09
CA LEU A 748 -41.23 16.88 4.91
C LEU A 748 -41.61 16.32 6.29
N THR A 749 -42.68 16.82 6.91
CA THR A 749 -43.20 16.29 8.18
C THR A 749 -43.62 14.83 8.02
N ARG A 750 -44.37 14.52 6.95
CA ARG A 750 -44.74 13.13 6.61
C ARG A 750 -43.52 12.24 6.37
N ILE A 751 -42.49 12.74 5.68
CA ILE A 751 -41.23 11.99 5.49
C ILE A 751 -40.58 11.67 6.84
N LEU A 752 -40.52 12.64 7.77
CA LEU A 752 -39.95 12.41 9.10
C LEU A 752 -40.75 11.38 9.91
N GLU A 753 -42.08 11.42 9.84
CA GLU A 753 -42.95 10.41 10.46
C GLU A 753 -42.69 9.02 9.86
N GLU A 754 -42.57 8.92 8.53
CA GLU A 754 -42.26 7.67 7.84
C GLU A 754 -40.86 7.16 8.22
N LEU A 755 -39.83 8.02 8.25
CA LEU A 755 -38.46 7.69 8.67
C LEU A 755 -38.37 7.27 10.14
N SER A 756 -39.18 7.89 11.00
CA SER A 756 -39.32 7.52 12.42
C SER A 756 -39.91 6.11 12.54
N SER A 757 -40.99 5.83 11.80
CA SER A 757 -41.70 4.53 11.88
C SER A 757 -40.89 3.32 11.41
N ILE A 758 -39.84 3.54 10.61
CA ILE A 758 -38.93 2.49 10.12
C ILE A 758 -37.61 2.44 10.90
N GLY A 759 -37.44 3.26 11.94
CA GLY A 759 -36.26 3.25 12.81
C GLY A 759 -35.04 4.03 12.31
N CYS A 760 -35.10 4.71 11.15
CA CYS A 760 -33.98 5.47 10.61
C CYS A 760 -33.50 6.59 11.55
N LEU A 761 -34.44 7.36 12.12
CA LEU A 761 -34.11 8.44 13.06
C LEU A 761 -33.49 7.89 14.35
N THR A 762 -33.97 6.74 14.82
CA THR A 762 -33.43 6.03 15.98
C THR A 762 -31.98 5.62 15.77
N VAL A 763 -31.67 5.09 14.58
CA VAL A 763 -30.30 4.71 14.19
C VAL A 763 -29.37 5.92 14.25
N LEU A 764 -29.76 7.05 13.65
CA LEU A 764 -28.94 8.27 13.66
C LEU A 764 -28.70 8.79 15.09
N ILE A 765 -29.72 8.77 15.95
CA ILE A 765 -29.58 9.22 17.35
C ILE A 765 -28.64 8.30 18.15
N LYS A 766 -28.83 6.97 18.07
CA LYS A 766 -27.99 6.01 18.80
C LYS A 766 -26.53 6.08 18.34
N LEU A 767 -26.29 6.19 17.04
CA LEU A 767 -24.92 6.22 16.51
C LEU A 767 -24.19 7.54 16.79
N LEU A 768 -24.92 8.62 17.11
CA LEU A 768 -24.35 9.89 17.59
C LEU A 768 -24.06 9.92 19.10
N HIS A 769 -24.22 8.80 19.80
CA HIS A 769 -23.93 8.69 21.22
C HIS A 769 -22.43 8.55 21.53
N ASP A 770 -22.04 8.77 22.80
CA ASP A 770 -20.65 8.83 23.22
C ASP A 770 -19.93 7.45 23.28
N GLU A 771 -20.62 6.35 23.03
CA GLU A 771 -20.03 5.01 23.02
C GLU A 771 -19.65 4.54 21.61
N THR A 772 -20.13 5.24 20.57
CA THR A 772 -19.92 4.81 19.18
C THR A 772 -18.53 5.18 18.66
N GLU A 773 -18.03 4.33 17.75
CA GLU A 773 -16.79 4.56 17.01
C GLU A 773 -16.79 5.87 16.22
N VAL A 774 -15.62 6.52 16.13
CA VAL A 774 -15.48 7.88 15.58
C VAL A 774 -15.93 7.95 14.12
N ASP A 775 -15.49 7.01 13.29
CA ASP A 775 -15.84 6.98 11.86
C ASP A 775 -17.35 6.80 11.65
N ILE A 776 -18.01 6.04 12.53
CA ILE A 776 -19.47 5.82 12.50
C ILE A 776 -20.21 7.08 12.93
N MET A 777 -19.75 7.73 14.01
CA MET A 777 -20.33 9.01 14.46
C MET A 777 -20.23 10.08 13.38
N GLU A 778 -19.10 10.18 12.68
CA GLU A 778 -18.92 11.13 11.59
C GLU A 778 -19.87 10.88 10.42
N ALA A 779 -19.99 9.62 10.00
CA ALA A 779 -20.92 9.25 8.94
C ALA A 779 -22.38 9.53 9.34
N ALA A 780 -22.77 9.19 10.57
CA ALA A 780 -24.09 9.48 11.10
C ALA A 780 -24.36 10.99 11.20
N LEU A 781 -23.38 11.77 11.67
CA LEU A 781 -23.48 13.23 11.78
C LEU A 781 -23.61 13.89 10.41
N ALA A 782 -22.85 13.44 9.41
CA ALA A 782 -22.93 13.97 8.05
C ALA A 782 -24.34 13.76 7.47
N ILE A 783 -24.91 12.56 7.64
CA ILE A 783 -26.29 12.25 7.19
C ILE A 783 -27.32 13.08 7.95
N ALA A 784 -27.19 13.17 9.28
CA ALA A 784 -28.12 13.92 10.12
C ALA A 784 -28.07 15.44 9.83
N THR A 785 -26.89 15.98 9.56
CA THR A 785 -26.69 17.39 9.21
C THR A 785 -27.26 17.69 7.83
N GLU A 786 -27.03 16.83 6.83
CA GLU A 786 -27.62 16.96 5.49
C GLU A 786 -29.16 17.00 5.56
N LEU A 787 -29.76 16.13 6.38
CA LEU A 787 -31.21 16.14 6.62
C LEU A 787 -31.65 17.41 7.38
N SER A 788 -30.93 17.84 8.41
CA SER A 788 -31.25 19.05 9.19
C SER A 788 -31.21 20.31 8.34
N GLU A 789 -30.20 20.47 7.48
CA GLU A 789 -30.08 21.63 6.58
C GLU A 789 -31.27 21.73 5.61
N ILE A 790 -31.77 20.60 5.12
CA ILE A 790 -32.99 20.55 4.29
C ILE A 790 -34.21 21.00 5.11
N LEU A 791 -34.37 20.51 6.35
CA LEU A 791 -35.48 20.88 7.21
C LEU A 791 -35.47 22.37 7.59
N ASP A 792 -34.28 22.92 7.84
CA ASP A 792 -34.07 24.33 8.18
C ASP A 792 -34.38 25.25 7.01
N THR A 793 -33.99 24.86 5.79
CA THR A 793 -34.28 25.59 4.56
C THR A 793 -35.79 25.85 4.38
N TYR A 794 -36.63 24.91 4.83
CA TYR A 794 -38.09 24.99 4.72
C TYR A 794 -38.82 25.22 6.07
N LYS A 795 -38.09 25.56 7.14
CA LYS A 795 -38.63 25.90 8.48
C LYS A 795 -39.53 24.82 9.11
N VAL A 796 -39.35 23.55 8.75
CA VAL A 796 -40.13 22.41 9.29
C VAL A 796 -40.04 22.27 10.81
N PRO A 797 -38.88 22.50 11.47
CA PRO A 797 -38.72 22.31 12.92
C PRO A 797 -39.67 23.14 13.79
N GLN A 798 -40.23 24.24 13.26
CA GLN A 798 -41.15 25.11 13.99
C GLN A 798 -42.56 24.49 14.13
N ASN A 799 -42.87 23.46 13.34
CA ASN A 799 -44.19 22.83 13.27
C ASN A 799 -44.27 21.47 13.99
N LEU A 800 -43.15 20.96 14.52
CA LEU A 800 -43.10 19.68 15.21
C LEU A 800 -43.52 19.84 16.67
N THR A 801 -44.40 18.96 17.15
CA THR A 801 -44.85 18.93 18.55
C THR A 801 -44.50 17.58 19.18
N PRO A 802 -44.18 17.54 20.49
CA PRO A 802 -43.91 16.29 21.19
C PRO A 802 -45.17 15.43 21.26
N HIS A 803 -45.04 14.12 21.01
CA HIS A 803 -46.15 13.17 21.13
C HIS A 803 -46.28 12.64 22.57
N ASP A 804 -47.50 12.38 23.03
CA ASP A 804 -47.77 11.87 24.40
C ASP A 804 -47.12 10.50 24.71
N THR A 805 -46.71 9.75 23.68
CA THR A 805 -46.05 8.42 23.78
C THR A 805 -44.53 8.48 23.59
N GLU A 806 -43.94 9.67 23.50
CA GLU A 806 -42.50 9.87 23.28
C GLU A 806 -41.67 9.44 24.53
N PRO A 807 -40.51 8.78 24.37
CA PRO A 807 -39.61 8.49 25.48
C PRO A 807 -39.25 9.79 26.23
N LYS A 808 -39.12 9.73 27.57
CA LYS A 808 -38.89 10.93 28.40
C LYS A 808 -37.49 11.53 28.20
N SER A 809 -36.52 10.73 27.79
CA SER A 809 -35.15 11.16 27.46
C SER A 809 -34.56 10.27 26.35
N VAL A 810 -33.48 10.75 25.72
CA VAL A 810 -32.70 9.96 24.76
C VAL A 810 -32.06 8.76 25.47
N ASP A 811 -31.55 8.93 26.70
CA ASP A 811 -30.92 7.86 27.48
C ASP A 811 -31.90 6.71 27.81
N ASP A 812 -33.17 7.03 28.09
CA ASP A 812 -34.23 6.03 28.31
C ASP A 812 -34.53 5.20 27.05
N LEU A 813 -34.39 5.82 25.87
CA LEU A 813 -34.54 5.13 24.59
C LEU A 813 -33.33 4.22 24.34
N LEU A 814 -32.11 4.70 24.58
CA LEU A 814 -30.86 3.95 24.37
C LEU A 814 -30.76 2.71 25.26
N ASN A 815 -31.16 2.81 26.54
CA ASN A 815 -31.15 1.67 27.46
C ASN A 815 -32.08 0.55 27.01
N LYS A 816 -33.25 0.89 26.45
CA LYS A 816 -34.20 -0.09 25.89
C LYS A 816 -33.65 -0.72 24.62
N ILE A 817 -33.00 0.06 23.75
CA ILE A 817 -32.36 -0.46 22.53
C ILE A 817 -31.23 -1.42 22.86
N ASN A 818 -30.39 -1.10 23.84
CA ASN A 818 -29.29 -1.96 24.26
C ASN A 818 -29.82 -3.30 24.80
N LEU A 819 -30.90 -3.28 25.60
CA LEU A 819 -31.56 -4.49 26.10
C LEU A 819 -32.13 -5.33 24.95
N ASP A 820 -32.80 -4.69 23.98
CA ASP A 820 -33.34 -5.35 22.79
C ASP A 820 -32.20 -5.98 21.95
N CYS A 821 -31.07 -5.29 21.71
CA CYS A 821 -29.91 -5.86 21.01
C CYS A 821 -29.32 -7.08 21.74
N LEU A 822 -29.19 -7.03 23.08
CA LEU A 822 -28.64 -8.13 23.88
C LEU A 822 -29.51 -9.39 23.87
N ILE A 823 -30.84 -9.20 23.88
CA ILE A 823 -31.80 -10.32 23.78
C ILE A 823 -31.71 -10.97 22.40
N ASN A 824 -31.51 -10.20 21.34
CA ASN A 824 -31.42 -10.68 19.95
C ASN A 824 -30.12 -11.47 19.63
N LEU A 825 -29.11 -11.45 20.51
CA LEU A 825 -27.87 -12.22 20.36
C LEU A 825 -27.98 -13.66 20.91
N LYS A 826 -29.10 -14.05 21.54
CA LYS A 826 -29.31 -15.39 22.10
C LYS A 826 -30.35 -16.20 21.31
N PRO A 827 -30.08 -17.47 20.95
CA PRO A 827 -31.12 -18.37 20.44
C PRO A 827 -32.11 -18.75 21.56
N GLU A 828 -33.42 -18.59 21.29
CA GLU A 828 -34.54 -18.62 22.26
C GLU A 828 -34.84 -19.97 22.97
N ASN A 829 -33.95 -20.96 22.99
CA ASN A 829 -34.20 -22.23 23.68
C ASN A 829 -33.90 -22.22 25.19
N SER A 830 -33.98 -21.08 25.86
CA SER A 830 -33.79 -20.99 27.33
C SER A 830 -34.56 -19.83 27.98
N ILE A 831 -35.89 -19.88 27.93
CA ILE A 831 -36.77 -18.85 28.55
C ILE A 831 -37.21 -19.24 29.99
N THR A 832 -36.49 -20.12 30.68
CA THR A 832 -36.74 -20.36 32.10
C THR A 832 -35.43 -20.51 32.84
N GLU A 833 -34.84 -19.39 33.28
CA GLU A 833 -33.88 -19.27 34.39
C GLU A 833 -33.37 -17.82 34.47
N GLU A 834 -34.21 -16.88 34.90
CA GLU A 834 -33.83 -15.48 35.12
C GLU A 834 -33.02 -15.24 36.42
N ILE A 835 -32.41 -16.27 37.04
CA ILE A 835 -31.62 -16.10 38.29
C ILE A 835 -30.25 -16.82 38.27
N GLU A 836 -29.92 -17.67 37.28
CA GLU A 836 -28.67 -18.46 37.27
C GLU A 836 -27.57 -17.98 36.30
N THR A 837 -27.74 -16.83 35.63
CA THR A 837 -26.88 -16.44 34.50
C THR A 837 -25.56 -15.75 34.86
N VAL A 838 -25.34 -15.36 36.12
CA VAL A 838 -24.01 -14.89 36.57
C VAL A 838 -23.07 -16.07 36.79
N GLU A 839 -23.57 -17.20 37.32
CA GLU A 839 -22.74 -18.40 37.55
C GLU A 839 -22.33 -19.12 36.25
N LYS A 840 -23.12 -19.03 35.17
CA LYS A 840 -22.79 -19.71 33.89
C LYS A 840 -21.70 -18.99 33.08
N ALA A 841 -21.57 -17.66 33.16
CA ALA A 841 -20.51 -16.92 32.47
C ALA A 841 -19.13 -17.14 33.12
N GLU A 842 -19.09 -17.15 34.46
CA GLU A 842 -17.90 -17.52 35.21
C GLU A 842 -17.52 -18.99 34.97
N ASN A 843 -18.49 -19.91 34.92
CA ASN A 843 -18.23 -21.32 34.58
C ASN A 843 -17.70 -21.55 33.14
N VAL A 844 -18.07 -20.72 32.15
CA VAL A 844 -17.53 -20.82 30.79
C VAL A 844 -16.08 -20.32 30.74
N ILE A 845 -15.78 -19.21 31.39
CA ILE A 845 -14.41 -18.69 31.51
C ILE A 845 -13.54 -19.69 32.27
N GLU A 846 -14.05 -20.27 33.36
CA GLU A 846 -13.37 -21.30 34.14
C GLU A 846 -13.22 -22.62 33.35
N SER A 847 -14.16 -22.95 32.45
CA SER A 847 -14.02 -24.09 31.54
C SER A 847 -12.98 -23.85 30.43
N ILE A 848 -12.84 -22.63 29.92
CA ILE A 848 -11.84 -22.27 28.90
C ILE A 848 -10.44 -22.27 29.52
N ILE A 849 -10.31 -21.86 30.79
CA ILE A 849 -9.06 -21.91 31.54
C ILE A 849 -8.65 -23.35 31.89
N ASN A 850 -9.61 -24.27 32.05
CA ASN A 850 -9.39 -25.64 32.51
C ASN A 850 -9.31 -26.71 31.40
N VAL A 851 -9.42 -26.36 30.12
CA VAL A 851 -9.44 -27.32 29.00
C VAL A 851 -8.14 -27.26 28.19
N ASP A 852 -7.51 -28.41 27.95
CA ASP A 852 -6.34 -28.56 27.08
C ASP A 852 -6.66 -28.09 25.64
N ASP A 853 -5.75 -27.31 25.04
CA ASP A 853 -5.84 -26.68 23.70
C ASP A 853 -6.33 -27.64 22.58
N ILE A 854 -6.06 -28.94 22.73
CA ILE A 854 -6.46 -29.99 21.79
C ILE A 854 -7.99 -30.14 21.69
N ASN A 855 -8.74 -29.94 22.78
CA ASN A 855 -10.20 -30.05 22.79
C ASN A 855 -10.90 -28.79 22.24
N LEU A 856 -10.27 -27.62 22.39
CA LEU A 856 -10.69 -26.38 21.72
C LEU A 856 -10.52 -26.50 20.20
N LEU A 857 -9.38 -27.04 19.76
CA LEU A 857 -9.14 -27.35 18.34
C LEU A 857 -10.08 -28.43 17.79
N ALA A 858 -10.42 -29.45 18.59
CA ALA A 858 -11.38 -30.48 18.19
C ALA A 858 -12.79 -29.92 17.97
N ASN A 859 -13.28 -29.04 18.86
CA ASN A 859 -14.57 -28.35 18.68
C ASN A 859 -14.59 -27.42 17.46
N ILE A 860 -13.47 -26.75 17.17
CA ILE A 860 -13.32 -25.94 15.95
C ILE A 860 -13.33 -26.85 14.71
N TYR A 861 -12.62 -27.97 14.74
CA TYR A 861 -12.62 -28.97 13.66
C TYR A 861 -13.99 -29.61 13.45
N GLU A 862 -14.76 -29.87 14.51
CA GLU A 862 -16.10 -30.46 14.44
C GLU A 862 -17.11 -29.49 13.81
N ARG A 863 -17.00 -28.18 14.11
CA ARG A 863 -17.76 -27.12 13.42
C ARG A 863 -17.40 -26.98 11.94
N HIS A 864 -16.15 -27.22 11.56
CA HIS A 864 -15.72 -27.20 10.16
C HIS A 864 -16.09 -28.47 9.39
N MET A 865 -16.33 -29.59 10.08
CA MET A 865 -16.64 -30.89 9.49
C MET A 865 -18.14 -31.24 9.46
N SER A 866 -19.00 -30.49 10.15
CA SER A 866 -20.45 -30.66 10.05
C SER A 866 -20.96 -30.15 8.69
N LEU A 867 -20.94 -31.02 7.69
CA LEU A 867 -21.72 -30.86 6.45
C LEU A 867 -23.20 -30.71 6.85
N GLU A 868 -23.76 -29.53 6.64
CA GLU A 868 -25.17 -29.21 6.86
C GLU A 868 -26.07 -30.25 6.19
N THR A 869 -26.54 -31.21 6.98
CA THR A 869 -27.56 -32.17 6.61
C THR A 869 -28.61 -32.15 7.70
N THR A 870 -29.46 -31.12 7.68
CA THR A 870 -30.79 -31.18 8.28
C THR A 870 -31.69 -30.15 7.60
N GLU A 871 -32.55 -30.69 6.75
CA GLU A 871 -33.95 -30.34 6.52
C GLU A 871 -34.42 -28.94 6.91
N THR A 872 -35.01 -28.27 5.91
CA THR A 872 -35.95 -27.15 5.97
C THR A 872 -36.78 -27.10 7.25
N GLU A 873 -36.28 -26.43 8.28
CA GLU A 873 -37.10 -25.88 9.34
C GLU A 873 -37.54 -24.45 8.93
N THR A 874 -38.84 -24.23 9.06
CA THR A 874 -39.60 -23.08 8.58
C THR A 874 -39.02 -21.72 9.00
N LEU A 875 -38.92 -20.83 8.01
CA LEU A 875 -38.35 -19.47 7.97
C LEU A 875 -39.00 -18.40 8.89
N ASP A 876 -39.67 -18.76 9.99
CA ASP A 876 -40.66 -17.88 10.64
C ASP A 876 -40.34 -17.42 12.09
N LYS A 877 -39.07 -17.50 12.55
CA LYS A 877 -38.77 -17.32 13.99
C LYS A 877 -37.72 -16.30 14.44
N ASN A 878 -37.10 -15.50 13.58
CA ASN A 878 -36.23 -14.40 14.03
C ASN A 878 -36.88 -13.04 13.73
N LYS A 879 -37.81 -12.62 14.59
CA LYS A 879 -38.42 -11.28 14.52
C LYS A 879 -37.63 -10.30 15.39
N THR A 880 -36.59 -9.70 14.83
CA THR A 880 -35.89 -8.56 15.40
C THR A 880 -36.81 -7.33 15.31
N LYS A 881 -37.65 -7.09 16.31
CA LYS A 881 -38.46 -5.87 16.39
C LYS A 881 -37.99 -5.01 17.54
N LEU A 882 -37.30 -3.90 17.22
CA LEU A 882 -37.18 -2.80 18.17
C LEU A 882 -38.60 -2.33 18.53
N LEU A 883 -38.92 -2.33 19.82
CA LEU A 883 -40.26 -1.98 20.29
C LEU A 883 -40.50 -0.47 20.35
N ASN A 884 -39.44 0.35 20.28
CA ASN A 884 -39.51 1.81 20.42
C ASN A 884 -38.65 2.53 19.39
N PHE A 885 -39.22 3.53 18.72
CA PHE A 885 -38.51 4.41 17.79
C PHE A 885 -38.54 5.86 18.25
N ALA A 886 -37.51 6.62 17.87
CA ALA A 886 -37.41 8.04 18.14
C ALA A 886 -38.43 8.84 17.31
N SER A 887 -39.09 9.82 17.92
CA SER A 887 -40.01 10.71 17.21
C SER A 887 -39.26 11.75 16.36
N PRO A 888 -39.91 12.35 15.35
CA PRO A 888 -39.35 13.48 14.60
C PRO A 888 -38.91 14.65 15.49
N HIS A 889 -39.69 14.94 16.54
CA HIS A 889 -39.39 15.99 17.51
C HIS A 889 -38.13 15.67 18.33
N MET A 890 -37.99 14.43 18.80
CA MET A 890 -36.80 13.96 19.51
C MET A 890 -35.53 14.06 18.66
N PHE A 891 -35.60 13.66 17.39
CA PHE A 891 -34.47 13.76 16.46
C PHE A 891 -34.00 15.20 16.27
N VAL A 892 -34.92 16.11 15.92
CA VAL A 892 -34.57 17.51 15.63
C VAL A 892 -34.08 18.23 16.89
N SER A 893 -34.68 17.96 18.05
CA SER A 893 -34.22 18.52 19.32
C SER A 893 -32.84 17.99 19.71
N PHE A 894 -32.56 16.70 19.52
CA PHE A 894 -31.26 16.10 19.82
C PHE A 894 -30.13 16.69 18.97
N ILE A 895 -30.31 16.75 17.65
CA ILE A 895 -29.31 17.32 16.72
C ILE A 895 -28.98 18.78 17.04
N ARG A 896 -29.95 19.55 17.53
CA ARG A 896 -29.77 20.97 17.90
C ARG A 896 -29.25 21.18 19.32
N SER A 897 -29.36 20.17 20.19
CA SER A 897 -29.04 20.30 21.61
C SER A 897 -27.54 20.23 21.92
N LYS A 898 -26.75 19.57 21.07
CA LYS A 898 -25.32 19.29 21.30
C LYS A 898 -24.49 19.69 20.08
N ASP A 899 -23.27 20.18 20.32
CA ASP A 899 -22.27 20.33 19.26
C ASP A 899 -21.53 19.00 19.06
N PHE A 900 -22.08 18.14 18.20
CA PHE A 900 -21.47 16.86 17.89
C PHE A 900 -20.11 16.99 17.18
N LYS A 901 -19.81 18.12 16.53
CA LYS A 901 -18.49 18.32 15.92
C LYS A 901 -17.44 18.49 17.01
N GLU A 902 -17.74 19.29 18.04
CA GLU A 902 -16.88 19.43 19.20
C GLU A 902 -16.73 18.09 19.95
N ILE A 903 -17.81 17.33 20.14
CA ILE A 903 -17.75 16.01 20.79
C ILE A 903 -16.87 15.02 20.02
N ILE A 904 -17.01 14.97 18.68
CA ILE A 904 -16.17 14.11 17.82
C ILE A 904 -14.70 14.55 17.90
N GLU A 905 -14.44 15.86 17.88
CA GLU A 905 -13.09 16.39 18.01
C GLU A 905 -12.50 16.07 19.39
N GLN A 906 -13.28 16.18 20.46
CA GLN A 906 -12.88 15.77 21.81
C GLN A 906 -12.60 14.26 21.88
N LYS A 907 -13.42 13.40 21.26
CA LYS A 907 -13.18 11.95 21.17
C LYS A 907 -11.94 11.61 20.36
N LYS A 908 -11.68 12.31 19.25
CA LYS A 908 -10.44 12.15 18.48
C LYS A 908 -9.25 12.52 19.35
N ASN A 909 -9.31 13.68 20.00
CA ASN A 909 -8.29 14.13 20.93
C ASN A 909 -8.11 13.15 22.11
N TRP A 910 -9.18 12.50 22.60
CA TRP A 910 -9.10 11.48 23.64
C TRP A 910 -8.51 10.15 23.15
N LYS A 911 -8.89 9.66 21.96
CA LYS A 911 -8.27 8.48 21.32
C LYS A 911 -6.78 8.73 21.03
N ASP A 912 -6.44 9.93 20.61
CA ASP A 912 -5.05 10.37 20.47
C ASP A 912 -4.38 10.52 21.85
N GLY A 913 -5.15 10.91 22.87
CA GLY A 913 -4.79 11.00 24.29
C GLY A 913 -4.48 9.66 24.96
N ILE A 914 -5.18 8.57 24.63
CA ILE A 914 -4.82 7.20 25.07
C ILE A 914 -3.48 6.78 24.46
N LYS A 915 -3.21 7.24 23.24
CA LYS A 915 -1.90 7.10 22.60
C LYS A 915 -0.94 8.22 23.00
N SER A 916 -1.27 9.07 23.97
CA SER A 916 -0.37 10.16 24.38
C SER A 916 0.86 9.60 25.08
N LEU A 917 1.90 10.41 25.11
CA LEU A 917 3.10 10.08 25.86
C LEU A 917 2.83 9.93 27.37
N SER A 918 1.83 10.65 27.90
CA SER A 918 1.42 10.57 29.30
C SER A 918 0.87 9.19 29.66
N SER A 919 -0.02 8.65 28.80
CA SER A 919 -0.63 7.32 28.96
C SER A 919 0.43 6.21 28.87
N LEU A 920 1.32 6.29 27.87
CA LEU A 920 2.43 5.34 27.77
C LEU A 920 3.32 5.36 29.02
N LEU A 921 3.59 6.54 29.58
CA LEU A 921 4.36 6.65 30.81
C LEU A 921 3.63 6.04 32.01
N ASP A 922 2.30 6.08 32.07
CA ASP A 922 1.52 5.40 33.12
C ASP A 922 1.70 3.89 33.04
N ASP A 923 1.62 3.31 31.85
CA ASP A 923 1.88 1.88 31.63
C ASP A 923 3.30 1.48 32.05
N VAL A 924 4.32 2.27 31.66
CA VAL A 924 5.71 1.98 32.05
C VAL A 924 5.90 2.10 33.56
N LEU A 925 5.24 3.06 34.20
CA LEU A 925 5.38 3.30 35.63
C LEU A 925 4.50 2.36 36.47
N GLY A 926 3.44 1.79 35.89
CA GLY A 926 2.41 1.05 36.61
C GLY A 926 1.54 1.97 37.48
N ILE A 927 1.39 3.23 37.08
CA ILE A 927 0.56 4.22 37.78
C ILE A 927 -0.83 4.14 37.19
N TYR A 928 -1.55 3.07 37.54
CA TYR A 928 -3.00 3.11 37.42
C TYR A 928 -3.52 3.68 38.73
N GLU A 929 -4.34 4.74 38.67
CA GLU A 929 -5.19 5.07 39.80
C GLU A 929 -6.05 3.83 40.04
N VAL A 930 -5.71 3.05 41.06
CA VAL A 930 -6.55 1.97 41.56
C VAL A 930 -7.76 2.68 42.17
N ASN A 931 -8.75 3.00 41.34
CA ASN A 931 -10.11 3.11 41.82
C ASN A 931 -10.49 1.69 42.21
N ASP A 932 -10.62 1.45 43.53
CA ASP A 932 -11.01 0.15 44.12
C ASP A 932 -12.34 -0.40 43.55
N ASP A 933 -13.07 0.39 42.74
CA ASP A 933 -14.34 0.06 42.11
C ASP A 933 -14.26 -0.32 40.61
N VAL A 934 -13.09 -0.30 39.96
CA VAL A 934 -12.96 -0.66 38.54
C VAL A 934 -11.87 -1.71 38.33
N ASN A 935 -12.28 -2.90 37.91
CA ASN A 935 -11.38 -4.00 37.57
C ASN A 935 -10.36 -3.55 36.51
N ALA A 936 -9.08 -3.66 36.84
CA ALA A 936 -7.95 -3.34 35.96
C ALA A 936 -7.84 -4.24 34.69
N LEU A 937 -8.80 -5.15 34.49
CA LEU A 937 -8.89 -6.06 33.34
C LEU A 937 -9.78 -5.52 32.20
N ASP A 938 -10.52 -4.44 32.40
CA ASP A 938 -11.43 -3.87 31.37
C ASP A 938 -10.75 -2.88 30.40
N CYS A 939 -9.41 -2.81 30.38
CA CYS A 939 -8.64 -1.94 29.48
C CYS A 939 -7.66 -2.70 28.57
N TYR A 940 -8.03 -3.91 28.14
CA TYR A 940 -7.35 -4.63 27.06
C TYR A 940 -8.28 -4.91 25.88
#